data_AF-W9J5E6-F1
#
_entry.id   AF-W9J5E6-F1
#
_cell.length_a   1.000
_cell.length_b   1.000
_cell.length_c   1.000
_cell.angle_alpha   90.00
_cell.angle_beta   90.00
_cell.angle_gamma   90.00
#
_symmetry.space_group_name_H-M   'P 1'
#
loop_
_entity.id
_entity.type
_entity.pdbx_description
1 polymer ?
#
loop_
_entity_poly.entity_id
_entity_poly.type
_entity_poly.pdbx_seq_one_letter_code
_entity_poly.pdbx_strand_id
1 'polypeptide(L)'
;MEKTEQTSLYGFDSHETALCVIPPRGLWLSVDRLRSLYDKAYSAWPPHVNLIYPFVRPEVLGNAAQALEGLVIQNRPHLALNVADCFKHKNRNTIFLGSNSDSTTTELSKIRDIIYNALGCQHGAQNERFVPHMTIGQSEDAEAAPHHFLLEKARLLAPIEWEVKEIAILIRDGALAQGGSGPRPMRLWGTLDLESGTFHRITPPQSFNDHLDEMSTIAFQPCYHSIQSSGAWEMAESTNTSPDTNEVILEQLVVASYNVLAEFEWPPQSYRHPALVENLLSARAAADIVVLQEVTDHFLPDLLANKDIRSRYPFVTHGPPDQSGIGPLPSLLNTVVLSRFAFEWHYLPFHRKHKGCTVARFPGIGTRDVDDGKFKPWILVACHLSQGLTDGAVATKKKEVQKMLDYLSATFLQHPCIIAGDFNLATSTYTIDAAKKKHDISAQTVRHLRDIDRAISDSGFLDTWLATRLESGESSDIANEKRNVLDSFQGEQGATFDPLSNTLASDLVGNGLNNRPQRYDKILIKANGHYNPHGFNTFGQTTFESPEQGGPTYASDHWGIRCLLVKSSPSDMSRSCVPEMKIALQQPPPGLANSESLEDFLKGRGCLPNEQERTDRVEAIKTLEMVLKDATSSISENDSRSGPAFIVVPVGSYGLGVWTSSSDIDCLCIGPFSSKTFFALAVQRLKRATTLGVRILRRVKANSGNMLELEVNGIKVDLQYCAAASIAERWPEVMKRPASDPAFALSFQALAKLKPVRDLFYLRRSLPDMVQYRMAHLFIKSWAQARGIYSAKFGFLGGIHISVLLVPVCKALAYENETVTPADIVVTFFHYYSEFDWKNSMVFDPFFHKELRYNRTFREPLCLIGWHAPALNTAPIASIPTVATISSEFGRAKRMLSDGDCIWGKLLGTEAETALGSVQAPAATEFLHAFKTYIKIDAHYWGPSQEKSGRFIGWLESRCVMLLVDINRKLKHLLARIWPSRFLDVSAGAETSGAEYHGCYLIGLAWDDDSNKEDAKEVGMAMQTVLQDFEARIRRDEKYYDSHFCWMSATVARAHDLGTLEVDQSLWGEYGGETDDDESDEELDEEEDFDDAEEESKGHKSTGPGSRAAVVGKTPGLGKFRTAADVLNRLRWDPNFDSGDYIIGYEDRFLGARERVVEHWKTEQTDEEFIPQHRILYFKRREDNAILWERRTRIDEIFGSGVKIDR
;
A
#
# COMPACT_ATOMS: atom_id res chain seq x y z
N MET A 1 -82.67 20.76 -48.87
CA MET A 1 -81.67 21.49 -48.07
C MET A 1 -81.86 21.05 -46.63
N GLU A 2 -80.98 20.20 -46.15
CA GLU A 2 -80.47 20.03 -44.77
C GLU A 2 -79.73 18.69 -44.78
N LYS A 3 -78.40 18.76 -44.84
CA LYS A 3 -77.52 17.59 -44.67
C LYS A 3 -77.55 17.22 -43.19
N THR A 4 -78.14 16.09 -42.86
CA THR A 4 -78.01 15.49 -41.53
C THR A 4 -76.59 14.92 -41.44
N GLU A 5 -75.69 15.60 -40.72
CA GLU A 5 -74.38 15.05 -40.35
C GLU A 5 -74.61 13.85 -39.40
N GLN A 6 -74.14 12.67 -39.79
CA GLN A 6 -74.01 11.54 -38.88
C GLN A 6 -72.90 11.88 -37.87
N THR A 7 -73.27 12.24 -36.65
CA THR A 7 -72.34 12.37 -35.53
C THR A 7 -71.80 10.99 -35.15
N SER A 8 -70.47 10.83 -35.18
CA SER A 8 -69.79 9.58 -34.80
C SER A 8 -70.09 9.24 -33.33
N LEU A 9 -70.54 8.01 -33.06
CA LEU A 9 -70.92 7.53 -31.71
C LEU A 9 -69.72 7.39 -30.75
N TYR A 10 -68.49 7.30 -31.27
CA TYR A 10 -67.27 7.14 -30.50
C TYR A 10 -66.24 8.20 -30.90
N GLY A 11 -65.64 8.87 -29.90
CA GLY A 11 -64.46 9.73 -30.08
C GLY A 11 -63.20 9.02 -29.59
N PHE A 12 -62.10 9.13 -30.34
CA PHE A 12 -60.79 8.57 -29.99
C PHE A 12 -59.87 9.63 -29.35
N ASP A 13 -60.35 10.26 -28.29
CA ASP A 13 -59.67 11.35 -27.56
C ASP A 13 -59.20 10.92 -26.16
N SER A 14 -59.50 9.69 -25.72
CA SER A 14 -59.24 9.25 -24.35
C SER A 14 -57.90 8.54 -24.17
N HIS A 15 -57.00 9.14 -23.40
CA HIS A 15 -55.74 8.52 -22.97
C HIS A 15 -55.90 7.53 -21.80
N GLU A 16 -57.14 7.31 -21.35
CA GLU A 16 -57.49 6.35 -20.30
C GLU A 16 -57.68 4.92 -20.83
N THR A 17 -57.82 4.75 -22.14
CA THR A 17 -58.00 3.44 -22.76
C THR A 17 -57.10 3.30 -23.98
N ALA A 18 -56.78 2.06 -24.33
CA ALA A 18 -56.01 1.74 -25.52
C ALA A 18 -56.48 0.42 -26.13
N LEU A 19 -56.38 0.33 -27.45
CA LEU A 19 -56.57 -0.92 -28.19
C LEU A 19 -55.21 -1.34 -28.74
N CYS A 20 -54.69 -2.49 -28.30
CA CYS A 20 -53.32 -2.91 -28.59
C CYS A 20 -53.19 -4.43 -28.80
N VAL A 21 -52.09 -4.83 -29.41
CA VAL A 21 -51.63 -6.22 -29.44
C VAL A 21 -50.54 -6.40 -28.39
N ILE A 22 -50.60 -7.48 -27.63
CA ILE A 22 -49.65 -7.82 -26.58
C ILE A 22 -48.95 -9.13 -26.96
N PRO A 23 -47.61 -9.22 -26.93
CA PRO A 23 -46.91 -10.47 -27.20
C PRO A 23 -47.16 -11.48 -26.08
N PRO A 24 -47.06 -12.80 -26.35
CA PRO A 24 -47.12 -13.83 -25.31
C PRO A 24 -46.09 -13.57 -24.20
N ARG A 25 -46.44 -13.86 -22.94
CA ARG A 25 -45.58 -13.57 -21.77
C ARG A 25 -44.16 -14.15 -21.88
N GLY A 26 -43.97 -15.30 -22.54
CA GLY A 26 -42.64 -15.91 -22.73
C GLY A 26 -41.64 -15.04 -23.51
N LEU A 27 -42.11 -14.02 -24.25
CA LEU A 27 -41.26 -13.14 -25.05
C LEU A 27 -40.91 -11.82 -24.35
N TRP A 28 -41.41 -11.57 -23.13
CA TRP A 28 -41.28 -10.27 -22.48
C TRP A 28 -39.88 -10.05 -21.89
N LEU A 29 -39.25 -11.11 -21.39
CA LEU A 29 -38.04 -11.02 -20.57
C LEU A 29 -36.90 -10.27 -21.27
N SER A 30 -36.68 -10.50 -22.57
CA SER A 30 -35.60 -9.86 -23.34
C SER A 30 -35.80 -8.35 -23.45
N VAL A 31 -37.03 -7.92 -23.71
CA VAL A 31 -37.40 -6.51 -23.87
C VAL A 31 -37.48 -5.79 -22.53
N ASP A 32 -38.11 -6.40 -21.54
CA ASP A 32 -38.35 -5.77 -20.24
C ASP A 32 -37.06 -5.59 -19.43
N ARG A 33 -36.02 -6.40 -19.69
CA ARG A 33 -34.65 -6.13 -19.21
C ARG A 33 -34.17 -4.74 -19.61
N LEU A 34 -34.48 -4.27 -20.81
CA LEU A 34 -34.16 -2.91 -21.25
C LEU A 34 -35.21 -1.89 -20.80
N ARG A 35 -36.50 -2.18 -20.98
CA ARG A 35 -37.57 -1.23 -20.64
C ARG A 35 -37.56 -0.84 -19.16
N SER A 36 -37.30 -1.77 -18.26
CA SER A 36 -37.22 -1.48 -16.81
C SER A 36 -36.19 -0.39 -16.48
N LEU A 37 -35.11 -0.33 -17.25
CA LEU A 37 -34.03 0.62 -17.10
C LEU A 37 -34.27 1.91 -17.90
N TYR A 38 -34.66 1.80 -19.17
CA TYR A 38 -34.68 2.91 -20.13
C TYR A 38 -36.07 3.46 -20.49
N ASP A 39 -37.17 2.77 -20.16
CA ASP A 39 -38.54 3.23 -20.43
C ASP A 39 -39.18 3.79 -19.14
N LYS A 40 -39.46 5.10 -19.13
CA LYS A 40 -40.16 5.74 -18.00
C LYS A 40 -41.60 5.23 -17.83
N ALA A 41 -42.17 4.60 -18.86
CA ALA A 41 -43.52 4.06 -18.86
C ALA A 41 -43.57 2.55 -18.52
N TYR A 42 -42.44 1.90 -18.25
CA TYR A 42 -42.36 0.45 -17.98
C TYR A 42 -43.36 -0.04 -16.92
N SER A 43 -43.44 0.64 -15.77
CA SER A 43 -44.36 0.26 -14.68
C SER A 43 -45.84 0.53 -14.98
N ALA A 44 -46.12 1.31 -16.03
CA ALA A 44 -47.47 1.70 -16.41
C ALA A 44 -48.01 0.95 -17.63
N TRP A 45 -47.14 0.35 -18.45
CA TRP A 45 -47.52 -0.32 -19.69
C TRP A 45 -46.79 -1.66 -19.85
N PRO A 46 -47.51 -2.76 -20.20
CA PRO A 46 -46.85 -3.99 -20.63
C PRO A 46 -46.12 -3.77 -21.98
N PRO A 47 -45.25 -4.70 -22.42
CA PRO A 47 -44.81 -4.72 -23.81
C PRO A 47 -46.04 -4.79 -24.71
N HIS A 48 -46.19 -3.87 -25.67
CA HIS A 48 -47.38 -3.79 -26.50
C HIS A 48 -47.08 -3.08 -27.83
N VAL A 49 -47.98 -3.29 -28.79
CA VAL A 49 -48.07 -2.53 -30.05
C VAL A 49 -49.46 -1.90 -30.12
N ASN A 50 -49.52 -0.56 -30.14
CA ASN A 50 -50.80 0.14 -30.22
C ASN A 50 -51.42 0.00 -31.62
N LEU A 51 -52.69 -0.40 -31.67
CA LEU A 51 -53.51 -0.34 -32.88
C LEU A 51 -54.26 0.99 -32.94
N ILE A 52 -54.91 1.37 -31.83
CA ILE A 52 -55.61 2.65 -31.66
C ILE A 52 -55.31 3.19 -30.27
N TYR A 53 -54.59 4.31 -30.22
CA TYR A 53 -54.33 5.08 -29.02
C TYR A 53 -54.15 6.57 -29.39
N PRO A 54 -54.84 7.52 -28.75
CA PRO A 54 -55.89 7.36 -27.74
C PRO A 54 -57.11 6.57 -28.25
N PHE A 55 -57.90 5.95 -27.37
CA PHE A 55 -59.10 5.18 -27.75
C PHE A 55 -60.38 5.81 -27.13
N VAL A 56 -61.44 5.04 -26.92
CA VAL A 56 -62.75 5.54 -26.46
C VAL A 56 -62.77 5.82 -24.96
N ARG A 57 -63.59 6.75 -24.49
CA ARG A 57 -63.68 7.04 -23.04
C ARG A 57 -64.16 5.82 -22.24
N PRO A 58 -63.71 5.63 -20.99
CA PRO A 58 -64.07 4.47 -20.16
C PRO A 58 -65.58 4.20 -20.05
N GLU A 59 -66.43 5.23 -20.09
CA GLU A 59 -67.89 5.13 -19.94
C GLU A 59 -68.55 4.42 -21.12
N VAL A 60 -67.96 4.52 -22.31
CA VAL A 60 -68.48 3.92 -23.55
C VAL A 60 -67.72 2.66 -23.97
N LEU A 61 -66.72 2.24 -23.20
CA LEU A 61 -65.86 1.10 -23.50
C LEU A 61 -66.64 -0.21 -23.63
N GLY A 62 -67.68 -0.40 -22.81
CA GLY A 62 -68.60 -1.55 -22.89
C GLY A 62 -69.33 -1.64 -24.24
N ASN A 63 -69.83 -0.51 -24.72
CA ASN A 63 -70.55 -0.43 -25.99
C ASN A 63 -69.60 -0.61 -27.17
N ALA A 64 -68.40 -0.03 -27.09
CA ALA A 64 -67.36 -0.20 -28.11
C ALA A 64 -66.94 -1.67 -28.22
N ALA A 65 -66.73 -2.36 -27.10
CA ALA A 65 -66.39 -3.78 -27.11
C ALA A 65 -67.49 -4.65 -27.72
N GLN A 66 -68.76 -4.36 -27.41
CA GLN A 66 -69.90 -5.07 -28.00
C GLN A 66 -70.01 -4.81 -29.52
N ALA A 67 -69.64 -3.62 -30.00
CA ALA A 67 -69.59 -3.32 -31.43
C ALA A 67 -68.45 -4.05 -32.16
N LEU A 68 -67.41 -4.47 -31.43
CA LEU A 68 -66.30 -5.27 -31.97
C LEU A 68 -66.55 -6.78 -31.85
N GLU A 69 -67.52 -7.21 -31.04
CA GLU A 69 -67.90 -8.60 -30.88
C GLU A 69 -68.51 -9.16 -32.18
N GLY A 70 -68.04 -10.33 -32.62
CA GLY A 70 -68.40 -10.95 -33.90
C GLY A 70 -67.53 -10.53 -35.09
N LEU A 71 -66.52 -9.68 -34.90
CA LEU A 71 -65.51 -9.38 -35.93
C LEU A 71 -64.58 -10.58 -36.13
N VAL A 72 -64.79 -11.32 -37.23
CA VAL A 72 -63.94 -12.45 -37.64
C VAL A 72 -62.92 -12.00 -38.67
N ILE A 73 -61.64 -12.24 -38.40
CA ILE A 73 -60.53 -11.89 -39.30
C ILE A 73 -59.95 -13.18 -39.87
N GLN A 74 -60.15 -13.42 -41.17
CA GLN A 74 -59.83 -14.69 -41.82
C GLN A 74 -58.34 -15.05 -41.81
N ASN A 75 -57.44 -14.05 -41.81
CA ASN A 75 -56.00 -14.24 -41.77
C ASN A 75 -55.42 -13.54 -40.53
N ARG A 76 -54.85 -14.33 -39.60
CA ARG A 76 -54.15 -13.79 -38.43
C ARG A 76 -52.78 -13.27 -38.87
N PRO A 77 -52.44 -12.00 -38.56
CA PRO A 77 -51.15 -11.47 -38.94
C PRO A 77 -50.05 -12.10 -38.08
N HIS A 78 -48.95 -12.47 -38.72
CA HIS A 78 -47.73 -12.85 -38.04
C HIS A 78 -46.88 -11.60 -37.82
N LEU A 79 -46.78 -11.13 -36.57
CA LEU A 79 -46.07 -9.90 -36.25
C LEU A 79 -44.62 -10.22 -35.89
N ALA A 80 -43.69 -9.71 -36.71
CA ALA A 80 -42.26 -9.74 -36.46
C ALA A 80 -41.72 -8.32 -36.21
N LEU A 81 -41.17 -8.10 -35.02
CA LEU A 81 -40.49 -6.86 -34.62
C LEU A 81 -38.98 -7.10 -34.59
N ASN A 82 -38.28 -6.63 -35.62
CA ASN A 82 -36.88 -6.96 -35.89
C ASN A 82 -36.02 -5.76 -36.32
N VAL A 83 -36.58 -4.55 -36.32
CA VAL A 83 -35.85 -3.32 -36.66
C VAL A 83 -35.95 -2.34 -35.51
N ALA A 84 -34.82 -1.86 -35.00
CA ALA A 84 -34.80 -0.78 -34.03
C ALA A 84 -34.75 0.58 -34.75
N ASP A 85 -35.63 1.49 -34.37
CA ASP A 85 -35.69 2.86 -34.88
C ASP A 85 -36.17 3.82 -33.77
N CYS A 86 -36.27 5.12 -34.07
CA CYS A 86 -36.69 6.13 -33.11
C CYS A 86 -37.70 7.13 -33.65
N PHE A 87 -38.63 7.55 -32.78
CA PHE A 87 -39.49 8.71 -33.01
C PHE A 87 -38.90 9.94 -32.33
N LYS A 88 -38.62 11.00 -33.11
CA LYS A 88 -38.17 12.28 -32.58
C LYS A 88 -39.37 13.11 -32.11
N HIS A 89 -39.40 13.47 -30.83
CA HIS A 89 -40.35 14.44 -30.27
C HIS A 89 -39.61 15.70 -29.83
N LYS A 90 -40.36 16.78 -29.54
CA LYS A 90 -39.79 18.10 -29.25
C LYS A 90 -38.69 18.11 -28.17
N ASN A 91 -38.85 17.32 -27.10
CA ASN A 91 -37.95 17.29 -25.94
C ASN A 91 -37.52 15.86 -25.52
N ARG A 92 -37.82 14.84 -26.33
CA ARG A 92 -37.51 13.44 -26.03
C ARG A 92 -37.59 12.60 -27.30
N ASN A 93 -36.89 11.48 -27.31
CA ASN A 93 -36.97 10.50 -28.39
C ASN A 93 -37.44 9.17 -27.82
N THR A 94 -38.32 8.49 -28.55
CA THR A 94 -38.80 7.15 -28.19
C THR A 94 -38.09 6.15 -29.08
N ILE A 95 -37.29 5.26 -28.49
CA ILE A 95 -36.62 4.16 -29.20
C ILE A 95 -37.53 2.94 -29.14
N PHE A 96 -37.76 2.30 -30.28
CA PHE A 96 -38.72 1.21 -30.42
C PHE A 96 -38.20 0.10 -31.32
N LEU A 97 -38.77 -1.11 -31.15
CA LEU A 97 -38.70 -2.19 -32.13
C LEU A 97 -39.92 -2.12 -33.04
N GLY A 98 -39.68 -1.99 -34.34
CA GLY A 98 -40.68 -1.96 -35.40
C GLY A 98 -40.56 -3.16 -36.34
N SER A 99 -41.45 -3.21 -37.32
CA SER A 99 -41.45 -4.24 -38.36
C SER A 99 -40.93 -3.69 -39.68
N ASN A 100 -40.02 -4.43 -40.35
CA ASN A 100 -39.61 -4.15 -41.74
C ASN A 100 -40.55 -4.79 -42.78
N SER A 101 -41.54 -5.56 -42.34
CA SER A 101 -42.44 -6.29 -43.23
C SER A 101 -43.60 -5.38 -43.66
N ASP A 102 -43.55 -4.93 -44.92
CA ASP A 102 -44.65 -4.18 -45.53
C ASP A 102 -45.96 -4.99 -45.55
N SER A 103 -45.89 -6.33 -45.66
CA SER A 103 -47.06 -7.21 -45.61
C SER A 103 -47.73 -7.22 -44.24
N THR A 104 -46.95 -7.35 -43.16
CA THR A 104 -47.45 -7.35 -41.78
C THR A 104 -48.07 -6.01 -41.40
N THR A 105 -47.40 -4.92 -41.78
CA THR A 105 -47.91 -3.55 -41.57
C THR A 105 -49.23 -3.35 -42.30
N THR A 106 -49.34 -3.84 -43.54
CA THR A 106 -50.58 -3.77 -44.34
C THR A 106 -51.71 -4.58 -43.71
N GLU A 107 -51.43 -5.77 -43.16
CA GLU A 107 -52.43 -6.60 -42.50
C GLU A 107 -52.96 -5.95 -41.21
N LEU A 108 -52.06 -5.45 -40.34
CA LEU A 108 -52.48 -4.73 -39.14
C LEU A 108 -53.23 -3.42 -39.47
N SER A 109 -52.85 -2.71 -40.53
CA SER A 109 -53.61 -1.57 -41.04
C SER A 109 -55.02 -1.96 -41.49
N LYS A 110 -55.18 -3.09 -42.20
CA LYS A 110 -56.52 -3.61 -42.58
C LYS A 110 -57.38 -3.94 -41.36
N ILE A 111 -56.79 -4.56 -40.33
CA ILE A 111 -57.48 -4.84 -39.07
C ILE A 111 -57.93 -3.53 -38.41
N ARG A 112 -57.03 -2.54 -38.34
CA ARG A 112 -57.33 -1.21 -37.83
C ARG A 112 -58.47 -0.52 -38.61
N ASP A 113 -58.50 -0.65 -39.93
CA ASP A 113 -59.57 -0.10 -40.78
C ASP A 113 -60.92 -0.81 -40.57
N ILE A 114 -60.90 -2.14 -40.39
CA ILE A 114 -62.11 -2.91 -40.04
C ILE A 114 -62.67 -2.43 -38.69
N ILE A 115 -61.81 -2.20 -37.70
CA ILE A 115 -62.18 -1.70 -36.37
C ILE A 115 -62.75 -0.28 -36.48
N TYR A 116 -62.13 0.61 -37.26
CA TYR A 116 -62.66 1.96 -37.50
C TYR A 116 -64.05 1.94 -38.11
N ASN A 117 -64.28 1.06 -39.10
CA ASN A 117 -65.58 0.88 -39.74
C ASN A 117 -66.63 0.32 -38.77
N ALA A 118 -66.26 -0.67 -37.95
CA ALA A 118 -67.15 -1.26 -36.94
C ALA A 118 -67.60 -0.23 -35.88
N LEU A 119 -66.71 0.72 -35.53
CA LEU A 119 -67.01 1.81 -34.60
C LEU A 119 -67.63 3.04 -35.28
N GLY A 120 -67.93 2.99 -36.58
CA GLY A 120 -68.62 4.07 -37.29
C GLY A 120 -67.82 5.37 -37.42
N CYS A 121 -66.48 5.30 -37.38
CA CYS A 121 -65.59 6.44 -37.52
C CYS A 121 -64.99 6.46 -38.93
N GLN A 122 -65.36 7.45 -39.77
CA GLN A 122 -64.69 7.66 -41.06
C GLN A 122 -63.32 8.34 -40.84
N HIS A 123 -62.31 7.86 -41.56
CA HIS A 123 -60.92 8.35 -41.52
C HIS A 123 -60.84 9.88 -41.65
N GLY A 124 -60.66 10.58 -40.53
CA GLY A 124 -60.46 12.03 -40.51
C GLY A 124 -59.04 12.40 -40.91
N ALA A 125 -58.84 12.68 -42.21
CA ALA A 125 -57.89 13.65 -42.77
C ALA A 125 -56.54 13.96 -42.05
N GLN A 126 -55.81 12.95 -41.55
CA GLN A 126 -54.36 13.07 -41.33
C GLN A 126 -53.66 11.82 -41.88
N ASN A 127 -52.85 12.05 -42.91
CA ASN A 127 -52.07 11.08 -43.69
C ASN A 127 -50.87 10.52 -42.88
N GLU A 128 -51.07 10.12 -41.63
CA GLU A 128 -49.99 9.54 -40.82
C GLU A 128 -49.90 8.02 -41.07
N ARG A 129 -48.80 7.60 -41.70
CA ARG A 129 -48.47 6.19 -41.95
C ARG A 129 -48.48 5.43 -40.61
N PHE A 130 -49.31 4.40 -40.49
CA PHE A 130 -49.27 3.49 -39.34
C PHE A 130 -47.95 2.72 -39.31
N VAL A 131 -47.22 2.83 -38.20
CA VAL A 131 -45.97 2.08 -37.96
C VAL A 131 -46.17 1.21 -36.73
N PRO A 132 -46.34 -0.12 -36.87
CA PRO A 132 -46.42 -1.00 -35.71
C PRO A 132 -45.07 -1.00 -34.98
N HIS A 133 -45.10 -0.62 -33.70
CA HIS A 133 -43.90 -0.47 -32.90
C HIS A 133 -44.13 -0.84 -31.44
N MET A 134 -43.06 -1.29 -30.79
CA MET A 134 -42.98 -1.55 -29.35
C MET A 134 -41.88 -0.71 -28.73
N THR A 135 -42.24 0.17 -27.80
CA THR A 135 -41.28 1.05 -27.12
C THR A 135 -40.30 0.25 -26.25
N ILE A 136 -39.00 0.49 -26.45
CA ILE A 136 -37.91 -0.13 -25.68
C ILE A 136 -37.34 0.84 -24.64
N GLY A 137 -37.24 2.12 -24.99
CA GLY A 137 -36.64 3.11 -24.12
C GLY A 137 -36.80 4.52 -24.64
N GLN A 138 -36.34 5.49 -23.85
CA GLN A 138 -36.42 6.90 -24.18
C GLN A 138 -35.06 7.57 -24.01
N SER A 139 -34.72 8.50 -24.91
CA SER A 139 -33.57 9.38 -24.78
C SER A 139 -34.01 10.86 -24.81
N GLU A 140 -33.14 11.78 -24.42
CA GLU A 140 -33.44 13.21 -24.40
C GLU A 140 -32.99 13.89 -25.69
N ASP A 141 -31.68 13.90 -25.95
CA ASP A 141 -31.08 14.40 -27.18
C ASP A 141 -30.91 13.25 -28.19
N ALA A 142 -31.23 13.50 -29.46
CA ALA A 142 -31.12 12.50 -30.54
C ALA A 142 -29.71 12.44 -31.15
N GLU A 143 -28.91 13.48 -30.95
CA GLU A 143 -27.55 13.57 -31.51
C GLU A 143 -26.48 13.28 -30.45
N ALA A 144 -26.88 13.09 -29.19
CA ALA A 144 -25.96 12.74 -28.10
C ALA A 144 -25.63 11.25 -28.10
N ALA A 145 -24.38 10.90 -27.74
CA ALA A 145 -23.89 9.53 -27.70
C ALA A 145 -24.82 8.54 -26.94
N PRO A 146 -25.41 8.86 -25.76
CA PRO A 146 -26.31 7.94 -25.07
C PRO A 146 -27.53 7.50 -25.89
N HIS A 147 -28.02 8.35 -26.81
CA HIS A 147 -29.12 7.96 -27.72
C HIS A 147 -28.67 6.90 -28.71
N HIS A 148 -27.52 7.10 -29.34
CA HIS A 148 -26.98 6.15 -30.30
C HIS A 148 -26.63 4.81 -29.66
N PHE A 149 -26.02 4.83 -28.47
CA PHE A 149 -25.78 3.60 -27.70
C PHE A 149 -27.08 2.86 -27.39
N LEU A 150 -28.12 3.53 -26.90
CA LEU A 150 -29.41 2.89 -26.62
C LEU A 150 -30.11 2.37 -27.88
N LEU A 151 -29.98 3.07 -29.01
CA LEU A 151 -30.52 2.63 -30.29
C LEU A 151 -29.80 1.37 -30.79
N GLU A 152 -28.46 1.35 -30.73
CA GLU A 152 -27.66 0.18 -31.09
C GLU A 152 -28.00 -1.01 -30.19
N LYS A 153 -28.17 -0.74 -28.90
CA LYS A 153 -28.61 -1.72 -27.93
C LYS A 153 -29.95 -2.36 -28.28
N ALA A 154 -30.91 -1.56 -28.77
CA ALA A 154 -32.18 -2.09 -29.25
C ALA A 154 -32.01 -2.96 -30.52
N ARG A 155 -31.01 -2.68 -31.38
CA ARG A 155 -30.70 -3.52 -32.55
C ARG A 155 -30.15 -4.90 -32.19
N LEU A 156 -29.46 -5.01 -31.05
CA LEU A 156 -28.92 -6.26 -30.53
C LEU A 156 -29.99 -7.18 -29.90
N LEU A 157 -31.23 -6.71 -29.72
CA LEU A 157 -32.31 -7.56 -29.23
C LEU A 157 -32.66 -8.65 -30.26
N ALA A 158 -32.92 -9.86 -29.76
CA ALA A 158 -33.47 -10.93 -30.60
C ALA A 158 -34.83 -10.50 -31.19
N PRO A 159 -35.11 -10.82 -32.48
CA PRO A 159 -36.41 -10.56 -33.09
C PRO A 159 -37.57 -11.13 -32.27
N ILE A 160 -38.63 -10.35 -32.13
CA ILE A 160 -39.84 -10.76 -31.41
C ILE A 160 -40.91 -11.09 -32.43
N GLU A 161 -41.26 -12.37 -32.51
CA GLU A 161 -42.15 -12.88 -33.53
C GLU A 161 -43.29 -13.69 -32.88
N TRP A 162 -44.54 -13.35 -33.20
CA TRP A 162 -45.70 -14.12 -32.77
C TRP A 162 -46.88 -13.96 -33.72
N GLU A 163 -47.73 -14.98 -33.74
CA GLU A 163 -49.04 -14.88 -34.38
C GLU A 163 -50.01 -14.09 -33.50
N VAL A 164 -50.62 -13.04 -34.04
CA VAL A 164 -51.60 -12.23 -33.31
C VAL A 164 -52.93 -12.97 -33.26
N LYS A 165 -53.24 -13.54 -32.07
CA LYS A 165 -54.49 -14.28 -31.84
C LYS A 165 -55.61 -13.41 -31.29
N GLU A 166 -55.25 -12.43 -30.46
CA GLU A 166 -56.19 -11.57 -29.75
C GLU A 166 -55.77 -10.10 -29.77
N ILE A 167 -56.77 -9.22 -29.70
CA ILE A 167 -56.59 -7.78 -29.48
C ILE A 167 -56.98 -7.48 -28.03
N ALA A 168 -56.10 -6.81 -27.31
CA ALA A 168 -56.31 -6.39 -25.93
C ALA A 168 -56.93 -4.99 -25.86
N ILE A 169 -57.95 -4.85 -25.03
CA ILE A 169 -58.49 -3.56 -24.59
C ILE A 169 -57.91 -3.27 -23.20
N LEU A 170 -57.17 -2.17 -23.09
CA LEU A 170 -56.59 -1.70 -21.84
C LEU A 170 -57.37 -0.52 -21.26
N ILE A 171 -57.46 -0.48 -19.94
CA ILE A 171 -58.04 0.63 -19.18
C ILE A 171 -57.07 1.09 -18.10
N ARG A 172 -56.96 2.40 -17.90
CA ARG A 172 -56.12 3.02 -16.87
C ARG A 172 -56.77 2.86 -15.51
N ASP A 173 -55.96 2.51 -14.51
CA ASP A 173 -56.45 2.30 -13.14
C ASP A 173 -56.97 3.59 -12.49
N GLY A 174 -58.25 3.61 -12.12
CA GLY A 174 -58.91 4.74 -11.47
C GLY A 174 -58.76 4.78 -9.94
N ALA A 175 -58.36 3.69 -9.29
CA ALA A 175 -58.32 3.58 -7.83
C ALA A 175 -57.09 4.26 -7.17
N LEU A 176 -56.02 4.48 -7.95
CA LEU A 176 -54.75 5.07 -7.49
C LEU A 176 -54.70 6.61 -7.57
N ALA A 177 -55.84 7.28 -7.81
CA ALA A 177 -55.90 8.73 -8.01
C ALA A 177 -55.59 9.56 -6.74
N GLN A 178 -55.54 8.95 -5.55
CA GLN A 178 -55.29 9.65 -4.29
C GLN A 178 -53.91 9.28 -3.71
N GLY A 179 -52.85 9.98 -4.14
CA GLY A 179 -51.61 10.10 -3.33
C GLY A 179 -50.26 9.77 -3.98
N GLY A 180 -50.17 9.31 -5.23
CA GLY A 180 -48.90 8.95 -5.87
C GLY A 180 -48.50 9.85 -7.05
N SER A 181 -47.25 10.32 -7.10
CA SER A 181 -46.67 11.16 -8.18
C SER A 181 -46.33 10.39 -9.49
N GLY A 182 -46.79 9.14 -9.63
CA GLY A 182 -46.41 8.25 -10.76
C GLY A 182 -47.47 8.12 -11.86
N PRO A 183 -47.10 7.68 -13.08
CA PRO A 183 -48.06 7.41 -14.15
C PRO A 183 -49.00 6.25 -13.75
N ARG A 184 -50.32 6.48 -13.85
CA ARG A 184 -51.33 5.45 -13.53
C ARG A 184 -51.21 4.25 -14.48
N PRO A 185 -51.15 3.01 -13.95
CA PRO A 185 -50.91 1.82 -14.75
C PRO A 185 -52.12 1.43 -15.60
N MET A 186 -51.85 0.83 -16.75
CA MET A 186 -52.83 0.20 -17.63
C MET A 186 -53.11 -1.22 -17.15
N ARG A 187 -54.39 -1.61 -17.16
CA ARG A 187 -54.89 -2.94 -16.79
C ARG A 187 -55.62 -3.56 -17.96
N LEU A 188 -55.56 -4.88 -18.08
CA LEU A 188 -56.31 -5.63 -19.10
C LEU A 188 -57.80 -5.63 -18.75
N TRP A 189 -58.61 -4.97 -19.58
CA TRP A 189 -60.06 -4.89 -19.39
C TRP A 189 -60.81 -6.01 -20.13
N GLY A 190 -60.29 -6.43 -21.28
CA GLY A 190 -60.79 -7.58 -22.03
C GLY A 190 -59.95 -7.87 -23.26
N THR A 191 -60.18 -9.04 -23.86
CA THR A 191 -59.53 -9.46 -25.11
C THR A 191 -60.57 -9.85 -26.15
N LEU A 192 -60.29 -9.57 -27.42
CA LEU A 192 -61.10 -9.98 -28.58
C LEU A 192 -60.31 -11.03 -29.36
N ASP A 193 -60.80 -12.27 -29.41
CA ASP A 193 -60.19 -13.32 -30.21
C ASP A 193 -60.51 -13.13 -31.70
N LEU A 194 -59.48 -13.10 -32.54
CA LEU A 194 -59.58 -12.72 -33.95
C LEU A 194 -60.21 -13.80 -34.85
N GLU A 195 -60.18 -15.06 -34.44
CA GLU A 195 -60.73 -16.18 -35.23
C GLU A 195 -62.20 -16.42 -34.92
N SER A 196 -62.56 -16.42 -33.64
CA SER A 196 -63.95 -16.64 -33.22
C SER A 196 -64.76 -15.35 -33.22
N GLY A 197 -64.12 -14.18 -33.17
CA GLY A 197 -64.77 -12.89 -32.92
C GLY A 197 -65.34 -12.79 -31.50
N THR A 198 -64.98 -13.71 -30.59
CA THR A 198 -65.51 -13.76 -29.22
C THR A 198 -64.81 -12.72 -28.36
N PHE A 199 -65.59 -11.94 -27.62
CA PHE A 199 -65.07 -10.98 -26.66
C PHE A 199 -65.03 -11.58 -25.25
N HIS A 200 -63.85 -11.57 -24.63
CA HIS A 200 -63.63 -12.03 -23.26
C HIS A 200 -63.42 -10.85 -22.31
N ARG A 201 -64.44 -10.54 -21.51
CA ARG A 201 -64.38 -9.49 -20.49
C ARG A 201 -63.68 -9.98 -19.23
N ILE A 202 -62.73 -9.21 -18.71
CA ILE A 202 -62.02 -9.51 -17.46
C ILE A 202 -62.56 -8.59 -16.35
N THR A 203 -63.01 -9.17 -15.23
CA THR A 203 -63.57 -8.41 -14.10
C THR A 203 -63.12 -9.02 -12.77
N PRO A 204 -62.37 -8.27 -11.92
CA PRO A 204 -61.85 -6.91 -12.14
C PRO A 204 -60.74 -6.87 -13.21
N PRO A 205 -60.45 -5.72 -13.84
CA PRO A 205 -59.36 -5.58 -14.80
C PRO A 205 -58.02 -6.10 -14.25
N GLN A 206 -57.35 -6.96 -15.02
CA GLN A 206 -56.16 -7.68 -14.59
C GLN A 206 -54.90 -6.79 -14.67
N SER A 207 -54.05 -6.90 -13.66
CA SER A 207 -52.75 -6.23 -13.62
C SER A 207 -51.72 -6.99 -14.45
N PHE A 208 -50.74 -6.26 -15.02
CA PHE A 208 -49.56 -6.87 -15.66
C PHE A 208 -48.35 -6.93 -14.73
N ASN A 209 -48.47 -6.40 -13.51
CA ASN A 209 -47.37 -6.27 -12.55
C ASN A 209 -47.14 -7.51 -11.68
N ASP A 210 -47.73 -8.67 -12.00
CA ASP A 210 -47.61 -9.91 -11.22
C ASP A 210 -46.13 -10.35 -11.01
N HIS A 211 -45.22 -9.94 -11.91
CA HIS A 211 -43.78 -10.19 -11.82
C HIS A 211 -43.03 -9.36 -10.76
N LEU A 212 -43.57 -8.22 -10.31
CA LEU A 212 -42.91 -7.41 -9.28
C LEU A 212 -42.90 -8.12 -7.91
N ASP A 213 -43.87 -8.99 -7.65
CA ASP A 213 -43.99 -9.76 -6.41
C ASP A 213 -43.16 -11.07 -6.45
N GLU A 214 -42.95 -11.69 -7.63
CA GLU A 214 -42.08 -12.87 -7.82
C GLU A 214 -40.57 -12.55 -7.68
N MET A 215 -40.15 -11.31 -7.94
CA MET A 215 -38.75 -10.84 -7.78
C MET A 215 -38.25 -10.81 -6.32
N SER A 216 -39.09 -11.19 -5.36
CA SER A 216 -38.72 -11.32 -3.95
C SER A 216 -37.91 -12.59 -3.64
N THR A 217 -37.85 -13.56 -4.55
CA THR A 217 -37.01 -14.77 -4.42
C THR A 217 -35.69 -14.63 -5.20
N ILE A 218 -34.57 -14.95 -4.54
CA ILE A 218 -33.23 -14.92 -5.16
C ILE A 218 -33.13 -16.05 -6.18
N ALA A 219 -33.26 -15.71 -7.47
CA ALA A 219 -33.10 -16.63 -8.57
C ALA A 219 -31.70 -16.47 -9.20
N PHE A 220 -30.84 -17.47 -9.00
CA PHE A 220 -29.55 -17.55 -9.68
C PHE A 220 -29.75 -18.02 -11.13
N GLN A 221 -29.14 -17.32 -12.08
CA GLN A 221 -29.08 -17.72 -13.48
C GLN A 221 -27.73 -18.37 -13.80
N PRO A 222 -27.67 -19.31 -14.75
CA PRO A 222 -26.41 -19.89 -15.19
C PRO A 222 -25.48 -18.84 -15.82
N CYS A 223 -24.17 -19.07 -15.71
CA CYS A 223 -23.18 -18.35 -16.52
C CYS A 223 -23.22 -18.81 -17.99
N TYR A 224 -22.51 -18.10 -18.86
CA TYR A 224 -22.19 -18.57 -20.21
C TYR A 224 -20.87 -19.33 -20.18
N HIS A 225 -20.76 -20.38 -21.00
CA HIS A 225 -19.52 -21.12 -21.20
C HIS A 225 -19.10 -21.12 -22.67
N SER A 226 -17.79 -21.14 -22.90
CA SER A 226 -17.23 -21.20 -24.25
C SER A 226 -17.12 -22.63 -24.75
N ILE A 227 -17.58 -22.86 -25.98
CA ILE A 227 -17.40 -24.12 -26.72
C ILE A 227 -16.09 -24.02 -27.50
N GLN A 228 -15.04 -24.70 -27.01
CA GLN A 228 -13.69 -24.59 -27.58
C GLN A 228 -13.59 -24.99 -29.05
N SER A 229 -14.46 -25.89 -29.54
CA SER A 229 -14.46 -26.36 -30.93
C SER A 229 -15.02 -25.34 -31.93
N SER A 230 -16.04 -24.57 -31.54
CA SER A 230 -16.71 -23.58 -32.39
C SER A 230 -16.32 -22.13 -32.06
N GLY A 231 -15.79 -21.90 -30.85
CA GLY A 231 -15.57 -20.56 -30.30
C GLY A 231 -16.85 -19.84 -29.85
N ALA A 232 -18.02 -20.48 -30.00
CA ALA A 232 -19.32 -19.92 -29.61
C ALA A 232 -19.50 -19.96 -28.09
N TRP A 233 -20.42 -19.12 -27.59
CA TRP A 233 -20.81 -19.07 -26.18
C TRP A 233 -22.25 -19.54 -26.01
N GLU A 234 -22.49 -20.41 -25.03
CA GLU A 234 -23.82 -20.91 -24.72
C GLU A 234 -24.08 -20.79 -23.22
N MET A 235 -25.35 -20.71 -22.80
CA MET A 235 -25.66 -20.74 -21.37
C MET A 235 -25.30 -22.12 -20.81
N ALA A 236 -24.55 -22.14 -19.72
CA ALA A 236 -24.25 -23.38 -19.02
C ALA A 236 -25.55 -24.04 -18.60
N GLU A 237 -25.68 -25.34 -18.81
CA GLU A 237 -26.83 -26.08 -18.30
C GLU A 237 -26.92 -25.85 -16.79
N SER A 238 -28.10 -25.41 -16.33
CA SER A 238 -28.35 -25.26 -14.90
C SER A 238 -28.04 -26.60 -14.27
N THR A 239 -27.06 -26.62 -13.37
CA THR A 239 -26.68 -27.79 -12.60
C THR A 239 -27.87 -28.24 -11.76
N ASN A 240 -28.78 -28.99 -12.37
CA ASN A 240 -29.58 -29.97 -11.67
C ASN A 240 -28.58 -30.96 -11.08
N THR A 241 -28.14 -30.67 -9.84
CA THR A 241 -27.67 -31.64 -8.85
C THR A 241 -27.29 -33.00 -9.43
N SER A 242 -26.21 -33.04 -10.22
CA SER A 242 -25.53 -34.30 -10.45
C SER A 242 -24.64 -34.52 -9.23
N PRO A 243 -24.63 -35.72 -8.62
CA PRO A 243 -23.78 -36.02 -7.47
C PRO A 243 -22.27 -35.99 -7.78
N ASP A 244 -21.87 -35.63 -9.01
CA ASP A 244 -20.50 -35.67 -9.54
C ASP A 244 -19.83 -34.29 -9.70
N THR A 245 -20.43 -33.19 -9.22
CA THR A 245 -19.64 -31.95 -9.05
C THR A 245 -18.63 -32.19 -7.94
N ASN A 246 -17.42 -32.60 -8.30
CA ASN A 246 -16.32 -32.78 -7.35
C ASN A 246 -16.11 -31.46 -6.60
N GLU A 247 -16.60 -31.38 -5.37
CA GLU A 247 -16.40 -30.24 -4.47
C GLU A 247 -14.91 -30.11 -4.16
N VAL A 248 -14.28 -29.03 -4.64
CA VAL A 248 -12.83 -28.81 -4.47
C VAL A 248 -12.58 -27.72 -3.43
N ILE A 249 -11.69 -28.01 -2.47
CA ILE A 249 -11.07 -27.00 -1.61
C ILE A 249 -9.75 -26.64 -2.26
N LEU A 250 -9.61 -25.39 -2.68
CA LEU A 250 -8.40 -24.91 -3.34
C LEU A 250 -7.30 -24.65 -2.31
N GLU A 251 -6.05 -24.94 -2.68
CA GLU A 251 -4.91 -24.50 -1.87
C GLU A 251 -4.60 -23.02 -2.10
N GLN A 252 -4.92 -22.51 -3.30
CA GLN A 252 -4.72 -21.13 -3.71
C GLN A 252 -5.87 -20.67 -4.60
N LEU A 253 -6.29 -19.42 -4.43
CA LEU A 253 -7.29 -18.76 -5.26
C LEU A 253 -6.79 -17.38 -5.65
N VAL A 254 -6.77 -17.07 -6.94
CA VAL A 254 -6.35 -15.76 -7.43
C VAL A 254 -7.53 -14.98 -7.98
N VAL A 255 -7.73 -13.77 -7.48
CA VAL A 255 -8.79 -12.86 -7.92
C VAL A 255 -8.19 -11.57 -8.44
N ALA A 256 -8.70 -11.07 -9.57
CA ALA A 256 -8.33 -9.78 -10.12
C ALA A 256 -9.56 -8.88 -10.33
N SER A 257 -9.36 -7.57 -10.28
CA SER A 257 -10.35 -6.55 -10.61
C SER A 257 -9.74 -5.51 -11.55
N TYR A 258 -10.48 -5.08 -12.58
CA TYR A 258 -10.01 -4.08 -13.53
C TYR A 258 -11.16 -3.25 -14.13
N ASN A 259 -11.16 -1.94 -13.88
CA ASN A 259 -12.04 -1.01 -14.59
C ASN A 259 -11.49 -0.81 -16.00
N VAL A 260 -12.27 -1.15 -17.03
CA VAL A 260 -11.80 -1.13 -18.43
C VAL A 260 -12.08 0.19 -19.14
N LEU A 261 -12.73 1.14 -18.45
CA LEU A 261 -13.19 2.43 -18.96
C LEU A 261 -14.12 2.30 -20.18
N ALA A 262 -15.38 2.65 -20.01
CA ALA A 262 -16.38 2.57 -21.08
C ALA A 262 -16.13 3.56 -22.23
N GLU A 263 -16.66 3.27 -23.42
CA GLU A 263 -16.76 4.23 -24.51
C GLU A 263 -17.92 5.20 -24.24
N PHE A 264 -17.61 6.48 -24.02
CA PHE A 264 -18.61 7.52 -23.77
C PHE A 264 -18.95 8.36 -25.02
N GLU A 265 -18.12 8.28 -26.06
CA GLU A 265 -18.31 8.98 -27.33
C GLU A 265 -18.88 8.07 -28.41
N TRP A 266 -19.63 8.65 -29.36
CA TRP A 266 -20.20 7.93 -30.50
C TRP A 266 -19.62 8.47 -31.81
N PRO A 267 -19.15 7.60 -32.74
CA PRO A 267 -19.09 6.13 -32.65
C PRO A 267 -18.10 5.64 -31.57
N PRO A 268 -18.29 4.41 -31.03
CA PRO A 268 -17.43 3.87 -29.97
C PRO A 268 -15.98 3.74 -30.44
N GLN A 269 -15.05 4.18 -29.60
CA GLN A 269 -13.61 4.14 -29.87
C GLN A 269 -13.01 2.78 -29.47
N SER A 270 -12.85 1.87 -30.43
CA SER A 270 -12.36 0.50 -30.16
C SER A 270 -10.82 0.35 -30.15
N TYR A 271 -10.05 1.43 -30.36
CA TYR A 271 -8.59 1.35 -30.45
C TYR A 271 -7.91 0.86 -29.16
N ARG A 272 -8.56 0.99 -27.99
CA ARG A 272 -8.05 0.52 -26.70
C ARG A 272 -8.25 -0.98 -26.50
N HIS A 273 -9.17 -1.62 -27.23
CA HIS A 273 -9.57 -3.01 -26.97
C HIS A 273 -8.38 -3.99 -27.03
N PRO A 274 -7.48 -3.94 -28.03
CA PRO A 274 -6.32 -4.83 -28.06
C PRO A 274 -5.42 -4.68 -26.83
N ALA A 275 -5.12 -3.43 -26.43
CA ALA A 275 -4.28 -3.15 -25.27
C ALA A 275 -4.93 -3.61 -23.95
N LEU A 276 -6.26 -3.48 -23.81
CA LEU A 276 -7.01 -4.02 -22.67
C LEU A 276 -6.90 -5.55 -22.60
N VAL A 277 -7.04 -6.23 -23.74
CA VAL A 277 -6.90 -7.70 -23.81
C VAL A 277 -5.47 -8.14 -23.48
N GLU A 278 -4.46 -7.45 -24.00
CA GLU A 278 -3.05 -7.72 -23.66
C GLU A 278 -2.77 -7.55 -22.16
N ASN A 279 -3.31 -6.49 -21.55
CA ASN A 279 -3.21 -6.26 -20.10
C ASN A 279 -3.78 -7.44 -19.31
N LEU A 280 -4.96 -7.96 -19.68
CA LEU A 280 -5.61 -9.11 -19.06
C LEU A 280 -4.87 -10.44 -19.29
N LEU A 281 -4.16 -10.57 -20.42
CA LEU A 281 -3.37 -11.77 -20.74
C LEU A 281 -1.99 -11.76 -20.10
N SER A 282 -1.51 -10.60 -19.64
CA SER A 282 -0.21 -10.45 -18.99
C SER A 282 -0.02 -11.37 -17.78
N ALA A 283 1.22 -11.76 -17.49
CA ALA A 283 1.53 -12.61 -16.33
C ALA A 283 1.15 -11.96 -14.99
N ARG A 284 1.17 -10.61 -14.91
CA ARG A 284 0.79 -9.85 -13.71
C ARG A 284 -0.73 -9.82 -13.49
N ALA A 285 -1.53 -10.06 -14.52
CA ALA A 285 -3.00 -10.09 -14.45
C ALA A 285 -3.57 -11.52 -14.34
N ALA A 286 -2.74 -12.56 -14.48
CA ALA A 286 -3.18 -13.95 -14.46
C ALA A 286 -3.91 -14.29 -13.15
N ALA A 287 -5.19 -14.64 -13.26
CA ALA A 287 -6.08 -14.95 -12.14
C ALA A 287 -6.97 -16.16 -12.44
N ASP A 288 -7.66 -16.67 -11.43
CA ASP A 288 -8.70 -17.69 -11.60
C ASP A 288 -10.08 -17.05 -11.81
N ILE A 289 -10.28 -15.87 -11.25
CA ILE A 289 -11.50 -15.06 -11.34
C ILE A 289 -11.11 -13.62 -11.66
N VAL A 290 -11.74 -13.02 -12.66
CA VAL A 290 -11.52 -11.62 -13.06
C VAL A 290 -12.86 -10.88 -12.99
N VAL A 291 -12.86 -9.74 -12.30
CA VAL A 291 -13.98 -8.81 -12.25
C VAL A 291 -13.67 -7.60 -13.12
N LEU A 292 -14.50 -7.33 -14.11
CA LEU A 292 -14.40 -6.17 -14.98
C LEU A 292 -15.52 -5.18 -14.70
N GLN A 293 -15.19 -3.90 -14.55
CA GLN A 293 -16.14 -2.80 -14.43
C GLN A 293 -16.18 -1.97 -15.72
N GLU A 294 -17.32 -1.34 -15.99
CA GLU A 294 -17.54 -0.47 -17.16
C GLU A 294 -17.48 -1.21 -18.51
N VAL A 295 -17.84 -2.49 -18.51
CA VAL A 295 -17.90 -3.27 -19.75
C VAL A 295 -19.12 -2.86 -20.56
N THR A 296 -18.89 -2.56 -21.84
CA THR A 296 -19.90 -2.13 -22.82
C THR A 296 -20.29 -3.25 -23.78
N ASP A 297 -21.37 -3.01 -24.54
CA ASP A 297 -21.83 -3.92 -25.60
C ASP A 297 -20.80 -4.04 -26.75
N HIS A 298 -19.84 -3.11 -26.87
CA HIS A 298 -18.83 -3.09 -27.93
C HIS A 298 -17.53 -3.78 -27.53
N PHE A 299 -17.08 -3.62 -26.28
CA PHE A 299 -15.84 -4.25 -25.81
C PHE A 299 -16.00 -5.74 -25.53
N LEU A 300 -17.16 -6.18 -25.00
CA LEU A 300 -17.36 -7.57 -24.60
C LEU A 300 -17.20 -8.57 -25.77
N PRO A 301 -17.76 -8.34 -26.97
CA PRO A 301 -17.50 -9.19 -28.14
C PRO A 301 -16.00 -9.36 -28.44
N ASP A 302 -15.24 -8.26 -28.48
CA ASP A 302 -13.81 -8.28 -28.82
C ASP A 302 -13.01 -9.05 -27.76
N LEU A 303 -13.35 -8.87 -26.48
CA LEU A 303 -12.75 -9.63 -25.38
C LEU A 303 -13.02 -11.14 -25.50
N LEU A 304 -14.29 -11.51 -25.75
CA LEU A 304 -14.72 -12.91 -25.78
C LEU A 304 -14.42 -13.63 -27.10
N ALA A 305 -14.11 -12.89 -28.17
CA ALA A 305 -13.62 -13.44 -29.44
C ALA A 305 -12.17 -13.92 -29.33
N ASN A 306 -11.39 -13.36 -28.40
CA ASN A 306 -9.99 -13.72 -28.21
C ASN A 306 -9.85 -15.16 -27.69
N LYS A 307 -9.07 -15.98 -28.41
CA LYS A 307 -8.88 -17.41 -28.10
C LYS A 307 -8.18 -17.63 -26.76
N ASP A 308 -7.19 -16.82 -26.41
CA ASP A 308 -6.44 -16.99 -25.17
C ASP A 308 -7.26 -16.62 -23.94
N ILE A 309 -8.13 -15.60 -24.07
CA ILE A 309 -9.13 -15.26 -23.05
C ILE A 309 -10.11 -16.43 -22.85
N ARG A 310 -10.70 -16.97 -23.92
CA ARG A 310 -11.60 -18.13 -23.84
C ARG A 310 -10.95 -19.38 -23.23
N SER A 311 -9.66 -19.59 -23.53
CA SER A 311 -8.89 -20.71 -23.00
C SER A 311 -8.63 -20.55 -21.50
N ARG A 312 -8.31 -19.33 -21.05
CA ARG A 312 -8.04 -19.02 -19.65
C ARG A 312 -9.30 -18.93 -18.79
N TYR A 313 -10.37 -18.37 -19.36
CA TYR A 313 -11.64 -18.11 -18.70
C TYR A 313 -12.81 -18.65 -19.54
N PRO A 314 -13.09 -19.97 -19.44
CA PRO A 314 -14.18 -20.58 -20.18
C PRO A 314 -15.57 -20.18 -19.69
N PHE A 315 -15.72 -19.50 -18.54
CA PHE A 315 -17.01 -19.10 -17.98
C PHE A 315 -17.11 -17.58 -17.81
N VAL A 316 -18.29 -17.00 -18.11
CA VAL A 316 -18.54 -15.56 -18.02
C VAL A 316 -19.99 -15.24 -17.62
N THR A 317 -20.24 -14.11 -16.94
CA THR A 317 -21.60 -13.72 -16.56
C THR A 317 -22.51 -13.45 -17.76
N HIS A 318 -21.99 -12.74 -18.77
CA HIS A 318 -22.72 -12.37 -19.98
C HIS A 318 -21.96 -12.86 -21.21
N GLY A 319 -22.67 -13.48 -22.15
CA GLY A 319 -22.08 -13.82 -23.45
C GLY A 319 -21.95 -12.61 -24.39
N PRO A 320 -21.34 -12.80 -25.56
CA PRO A 320 -21.12 -11.75 -26.56
C PRO A 320 -22.45 -11.24 -27.17
N PRO A 321 -22.78 -9.93 -27.04
CA PRO A 321 -24.04 -9.35 -27.53
C PRO A 321 -24.30 -9.46 -29.03
N ASP A 322 -23.25 -9.52 -29.84
CA ASP A 322 -23.30 -9.67 -31.30
C ASP A 322 -23.60 -11.12 -31.74
N GLN A 323 -23.53 -12.08 -30.82
CA GLN A 323 -23.93 -13.46 -31.10
C GLN A 323 -25.46 -13.61 -31.02
N SER A 324 -26.02 -14.25 -32.05
CA SER A 324 -27.45 -14.52 -32.14
C SER A 324 -27.98 -15.26 -30.91
N GLY A 325 -29.03 -14.73 -30.29
CA GLY A 325 -29.73 -15.33 -29.15
C GLY A 325 -29.30 -14.86 -27.75
N ILE A 326 -28.19 -14.12 -27.60
CA ILE A 326 -27.68 -13.67 -26.29
C ILE A 326 -28.25 -12.31 -25.88
N GLY A 327 -28.31 -11.37 -26.83
CA GLY A 327 -28.81 -10.02 -26.60
C GLY A 327 -27.85 -9.13 -25.79
N PRO A 328 -28.19 -7.85 -25.59
CA PRO A 328 -27.27 -6.85 -25.07
C PRO A 328 -27.20 -6.80 -23.54
N LEU A 329 -26.09 -6.29 -23.00
CA LEU A 329 -25.81 -6.12 -21.58
C LEU A 329 -26.71 -5.08 -20.92
N PRO A 330 -27.36 -5.28 -19.77
CA PRO A 330 -28.50 -4.45 -19.33
C PRO A 330 -28.29 -2.92 -19.31
N SER A 331 -27.10 -2.42 -18.96
CA SER A 331 -26.78 -0.98 -18.90
C SER A 331 -25.66 -0.61 -19.88
N LEU A 332 -25.28 0.68 -19.96
CA LEU A 332 -24.05 1.07 -20.67
C LEU A 332 -22.80 0.63 -19.88
N LEU A 333 -22.83 0.85 -18.56
CA LEU A 333 -21.75 0.47 -17.64
C LEU A 333 -22.15 -0.81 -16.92
N ASN A 334 -21.52 -1.92 -17.25
CA ASN A 334 -21.83 -3.22 -16.65
C ASN A 334 -20.64 -3.77 -15.87
N THR A 335 -20.94 -4.70 -14.96
CA THR A 335 -19.94 -5.50 -14.27
C THR A 335 -19.97 -6.92 -14.79
N VAL A 336 -18.86 -7.40 -15.34
CA VAL A 336 -18.71 -8.73 -15.93
C VAL A 336 -17.71 -9.55 -15.12
N VAL A 337 -18.03 -10.81 -14.84
CA VAL A 337 -17.11 -11.73 -14.15
C VAL A 337 -16.70 -12.79 -15.14
N LEU A 338 -15.40 -12.96 -15.34
CA LEU A 338 -14.79 -14.07 -16.06
C LEU A 338 -14.21 -15.06 -15.04
N SER A 339 -14.30 -16.36 -15.31
CA SER A 339 -13.79 -17.38 -14.39
C SER A 339 -13.27 -18.62 -15.10
N ARG A 340 -12.28 -19.24 -14.46
CA ARG A 340 -11.84 -20.61 -14.73
C ARG A 340 -12.85 -21.66 -14.29
N PHE A 341 -13.70 -21.34 -13.31
CA PHE A 341 -14.64 -22.26 -12.69
C PHE A 341 -16.07 -21.96 -13.12
N ALA A 342 -16.91 -22.98 -13.23
CA ALA A 342 -18.34 -22.79 -13.47
C ALA A 342 -19.01 -22.12 -12.26
N PHE A 343 -19.93 -21.21 -12.53
CA PHE A 343 -20.66 -20.50 -11.50
C PHE A 343 -22.08 -20.15 -11.95
N GLU A 344 -22.90 -19.76 -10.99
CA GLU A 344 -24.21 -19.17 -11.22
C GLU A 344 -24.22 -17.79 -10.57
N TRP A 345 -25.05 -16.88 -11.07
CA TRP A 345 -25.02 -15.51 -10.61
C TRP A 345 -26.39 -14.85 -10.64
N HIS A 346 -26.54 -13.73 -9.96
CA HIS A 346 -27.68 -12.84 -10.13
C HIS A 346 -27.25 -11.39 -9.91
N TYR A 347 -28.10 -10.46 -10.34
CA TYR A 347 -27.88 -9.02 -10.17
C TYR A 347 -28.62 -8.52 -8.94
N LEU A 348 -27.90 -7.88 -8.01
CA LEU A 348 -28.47 -7.21 -6.85
C LEU A 348 -28.61 -5.71 -7.16
N PRO A 349 -29.82 -5.21 -7.49
CA PRO A 349 -30.02 -3.80 -7.87
C PRO A 349 -29.87 -2.87 -6.68
N PHE A 350 -29.32 -1.67 -6.89
CA PHE A 350 -29.35 -0.58 -5.92
C PHE A 350 -30.55 0.34 -6.13
N HIS A 351 -30.70 1.38 -5.30
CA HIS A 351 -31.82 2.31 -5.40
C HIS A 351 -31.77 3.13 -6.70
N ARG A 352 -30.57 3.47 -7.17
CA ARG A 352 -30.36 4.18 -8.42
C ARG A 352 -30.47 3.22 -9.60
N LYS A 353 -31.26 3.58 -10.62
CA LYS A 353 -31.31 2.83 -11.90
C LYS A 353 -29.91 2.69 -12.48
N HIS A 354 -29.64 1.57 -13.16
CA HIS A 354 -28.33 1.22 -13.73
C HIS A 354 -27.18 1.05 -12.72
N LYS A 355 -27.47 0.97 -11.41
CA LYS A 355 -26.47 0.67 -10.38
C LYS A 355 -26.89 -0.55 -9.57
N GLY A 356 -25.90 -1.34 -9.18
CA GLY A 356 -26.07 -2.64 -8.52
C GLY A 356 -24.74 -3.39 -8.50
N CYS A 357 -24.78 -4.63 -8.03
CA CYS A 357 -23.64 -5.53 -8.05
C CYS A 357 -24.02 -6.91 -8.55
N THR A 358 -23.04 -7.62 -9.10
CA THR A 358 -23.19 -8.99 -9.55
C THR A 358 -22.76 -9.92 -8.42
N VAL A 359 -23.64 -10.82 -8.00
CA VAL A 359 -23.35 -11.82 -6.96
C VAL A 359 -23.21 -13.17 -7.65
N ALA A 360 -21.99 -13.72 -7.65
CA ALA A 360 -21.67 -15.03 -8.20
C ALA A 360 -21.46 -16.07 -7.09
N ARG A 361 -22.07 -17.24 -7.24
CA ARG A 361 -21.90 -18.41 -6.38
C ARG A 361 -21.16 -19.48 -7.19
N PHE A 362 -20.13 -20.07 -6.61
CA PHE A 362 -19.29 -21.09 -7.26
C PHE A 362 -19.56 -22.48 -6.65
N PRO A 363 -20.44 -23.31 -7.22
CA PRO A 363 -20.84 -24.57 -6.58
C PRO A 363 -19.72 -25.61 -6.49
N GLY A 364 -18.72 -25.53 -7.36
CA GLY A 364 -17.62 -26.51 -7.41
C GLY A 364 -16.42 -26.18 -6.51
N ILE A 365 -16.29 -24.95 -6.01
CA ILE A 365 -15.16 -24.52 -5.18
C ILE A 365 -15.61 -23.81 -3.90
N GLY A 366 -14.97 -24.10 -2.78
CA GLY A 366 -15.45 -23.62 -1.49
C GLY A 366 -14.57 -23.98 -0.30
N THR A 367 -15.16 -23.86 0.89
CA THR A 367 -14.60 -24.32 2.16
C THR A 367 -15.48 -25.41 2.75
N ARG A 368 -14.95 -26.15 3.74
CA ARG A 368 -15.78 -26.97 4.64
C ARG A 368 -15.74 -26.36 6.02
N ASP A 369 -16.90 -26.27 6.65
CA ASP A 369 -17.00 -25.84 8.03
C ASP A 369 -16.27 -26.84 8.93
N VAL A 370 -15.58 -26.33 9.95
CA VAL A 370 -14.86 -27.16 10.93
C VAL A 370 -15.86 -27.88 11.85
N ASP A 371 -17.03 -27.28 12.09
CA ASP A 371 -18.01 -27.77 13.06
C ASP A 371 -18.95 -28.83 12.49
N ASP A 372 -19.45 -28.66 11.25
CA ASP A 372 -20.43 -29.57 10.64
C ASP A 372 -19.95 -30.28 9.36
N GLY A 373 -18.75 -29.96 8.85
CA GLY A 373 -18.14 -30.58 7.68
C GLY A 373 -18.84 -30.29 6.34
N LYS A 374 -19.91 -29.47 6.34
CA LYS A 374 -20.63 -29.16 5.11
C LYS A 374 -19.82 -28.26 4.20
N PHE A 375 -19.92 -28.52 2.91
CA PHE A 375 -19.32 -27.69 1.90
C PHE A 375 -20.07 -26.36 1.76
N LYS A 376 -19.31 -25.27 1.75
CA LYS A 376 -19.79 -23.90 1.59
C LYS A 376 -19.16 -23.31 0.34
N PRO A 377 -19.93 -23.08 -0.73
CA PRO A 377 -19.40 -22.52 -1.98
C PRO A 377 -18.93 -21.09 -1.77
N TRP A 378 -17.91 -20.70 -2.53
CA TRP A 378 -17.44 -19.31 -2.63
C TRP A 378 -18.53 -18.39 -3.17
N ILE A 379 -18.63 -17.22 -2.54
CA ILE A 379 -19.48 -16.12 -2.97
C ILE A 379 -18.58 -14.94 -3.36
N LEU A 380 -18.79 -14.42 -4.57
CA LEU A 380 -18.14 -13.21 -5.07
C LEU A 380 -19.19 -12.13 -5.29
N VAL A 381 -18.95 -10.95 -4.72
CA VAL A 381 -19.70 -9.74 -5.04
C VAL A 381 -18.81 -8.83 -5.88
N ALA A 382 -19.21 -8.66 -7.13
CA ALA A 382 -18.56 -7.80 -8.09
C ALA A 382 -19.31 -6.46 -8.18
N CYS A 383 -18.67 -5.35 -7.79
CA CYS A 383 -19.33 -4.05 -7.67
C CYS A 383 -18.70 -2.92 -8.50
N HIS A 384 -19.53 -1.96 -8.88
CA HIS A 384 -19.12 -0.66 -9.39
C HIS A 384 -20.03 0.42 -8.77
N LEU A 385 -19.57 1.03 -7.67
CA LEU A 385 -20.37 1.95 -6.86
C LEU A 385 -20.60 3.30 -7.56
N SER A 386 -21.45 4.14 -6.97
CA SER A 386 -21.73 5.46 -7.52
C SER A 386 -20.52 6.42 -7.43
N GLN A 387 -20.11 6.98 -8.57
CA GLN A 387 -19.04 7.97 -8.66
C GLN A 387 -19.36 9.34 -8.04
N GLY A 388 -18.32 10.14 -7.80
CA GLY A 388 -18.41 11.55 -7.39
C GLY A 388 -18.18 11.80 -5.90
N LEU A 389 -17.70 13.01 -5.58
CA LEU A 389 -17.40 13.47 -4.21
C LEU A 389 -18.29 14.67 -3.85
N THR A 390 -19.56 14.38 -3.57
CA THR A 390 -20.55 15.35 -3.06
C THR A 390 -21.32 14.72 -1.89
N ASP A 391 -22.00 15.53 -1.08
CA ASP A 391 -22.81 15.03 0.04
C ASP A 391 -23.81 13.93 -0.40
N GLY A 392 -24.50 14.15 -1.52
CA GLY A 392 -25.45 13.18 -2.09
C GLY A 392 -24.78 11.92 -2.62
N ALA A 393 -23.61 12.05 -3.27
CA ALA A 393 -22.90 10.91 -3.85
C ALA A 393 -22.33 9.99 -2.75
N VAL A 394 -21.73 10.55 -1.70
CA VAL A 394 -21.20 9.76 -0.56
C VAL A 394 -22.33 9.11 0.23
N ALA A 395 -23.43 9.82 0.48
CA ALA A 395 -24.61 9.22 1.13
C ALA A 395 -25.20 8.07 0.30
N THR A 396 -25.18 8.17 -1.03
CA THR A 396 -25.60 7.10 -1.94
C THR A 396 -24.67 5.90 -1.80
N LYS A 397 -23.35 6.09 -1.90
CA LYS A 397 -22.36 5.01 -1.70
C LYS A 397 -22.51 4.31 -0.35
N LYS A 398 -22.72 5.06 0.73
CA LYS A 398 -22.96 4.48 2.07
C LYS A 398 -24.14 3.52 2.07
N LYS A 399 -25.25 3.90 1.42
CA LYS A 399 -26.44 3.04 1.28
C LYS A 399 -26.18 1.83 0.38
N GLU A 400 -25.43 2.00 -0.71
CA GLU A 400 -25.05 0.91 -1.61
C GLU A 400 -24.20 -0.15 -0.87
N VAL A 401 -23.17 0.29 -0.14
CA VAL A 401 -22.33 -0.58 0.70
C VAL A 401 -23.16 -1.28 1.78
N GLN A 402 -23.98 -0.53 2.53
CA GLN A 402 -24.82 -1.13 3.57
C GLN A 402 -25.75 -2.20 2.99
N LYS A 403 -26.39 -1.94 1.85
CA LYS A 403 -27.26 -2.91 1.18
C LYS A 403 -26.51 -4.19 0.80
N MET A 404 -25.27 -4.10 0.32
CA MET A 404 -24.45 -5.29 0.03
C MET A 404 -24.11 -6.07 1.30
N LEU A 405 -23.71 -5.40 2.37
CA LEU A 405 -23.34 -6.02 3.63
C LEU A 405 -24.55 -6.69 4.32
N ASP A 406 -25.70 -6.02 4.32
CA ASP A 406 -26.97 -6.56 4.84
C ASP A 406 -27.38 -7.81 4.04
N TYR A 407 -27.25 -7.77 2.72
CA TYR A 407 -27.55 -8.91 1.85
C TYR A 407 -26.65 -10.11 2.14
N LEU A 408 -25.34 -9.89 2.26
CA LEU A 408 -24.35 -10.94 2.54
C LEU A 408 -24.54 -11.55 3.94
N SER A 409 -24.83 -10.72 4.94
CA SER A 409 -25.08 -11.20 6.30
C SER A 409 -26.40 -11.98 6.41
N ALA A 410 -27.45 -11.56 5.70
CA ALA A 410 -28.73 -12.25 5.69
C ALA A 410 -28.71 -13.58 4.89
N THR A 411 -27.97 -13.63 3.79
CA THR A 411 -28.04 -14.74 2.81
C THR A 411 -26.86 -15.71 2.91
N PHE A 412 -25.67 -15.21 3.24
CA PHE A 412 -24.40 -15.94 3.08
C PHE A 412 -23.50 -15.87 4.33
N LEU A 413 -24.09 -15.83 5.53
CA LEU A 413 -23.38 -15.59 6.78
C LEU A 413 -22.14 -16.48 6.99
N GLN A 414 -22.25 -17.78 6.71
CA GLN A 414 -21.18 -18.77 6.90
C GLN A 414 -20.38 -19.08 5.63
N HIS A 415 -20.66 -18.42 4.52
CA HIS A 415 -19.95 -18.68 3.27
C HIS A 415 -18.61 -17.93 3.24
N PRO A 416 -17.60 -18.49 2.56
CA PRO A 416 -16.42 -17.72 2.21
C PRO A 416 -16.81 -16.68 1.13
N CYS A 417 -16.53 -15.40 1.42
CA CYS A 417 -17.00 -14.27 0.61
C CYS A 417 -15.85 -13.36 0.18
N ILE A 418 -15.91 -12.90 -1.06
CA ILE A 418 -15.02 -11.89 -1.65
C ILE A 418 -15.88 -10.74 -2.17
N ILE A 419 -15.48 -9.49 -1.91
CA ILE A 419 -16.04 -8.31 -2.57
C ILE A 419 -14.93 -7.69 -3.39
N ALA A 420 -15.14 -7.53 -4.69
CA ALA A 420 -14.12 -6.99 -5.60
C ALA A 420 -14.74 -6.00 -6.57
N GLY A 421 -14.06 -4.88 -6.78
CA GLY A 421 -14.43 -3.92 -7.80
C GLY A 421 -14.09 -2.48 -7.46
N ASP A 422 -14.74 -1.57 -8.17
CA ASP A 422 -14.54 -0.14 -8.04
C ASP A 422 -15.54 0.44 -7.01
N PHE A 423 -15.00 0.89 -5.88
CA PHE A 423 -15.77 1.48 -4.79
C PHE A 423 -15.99 2.99 -4.97
N ASN A 424 -15.25 3.66 -5.85
CA ASN A 424 -15.36 5.10 -6.09
C ASN A 424 -15.30 5.95 -4.79
N LEU A 425 -14.53 5.49 -3.79
CA LEU A 425 -14.34 6.16 -2.51
C LEU A 425 -13.07 7.01 -2.56
N ALA A 426 -13.21 8.33 -2.40
CA ALA A 426 -12.05 9.22 -2.32
C ALA A 426 -11.20 8.87 -1.09
N THR A 427 -9.89 8.70 -1.30
CA THR A 427 -8.94 8.29 -0.26
C THR A 427 -7.91 9.37 0.04
N SER A 428 -7.53 10.21 -0.94
CA SER A 428 -6.58 11.31 -0.74
C SER A 428 -7.15 12.38 0.17
N THR A 429 -6.49 12.66 1.29
CA THR A 429 -6.89 13.76 2.18
C THR A 429 -6.83 15.11 1.48
N TYR A 430 -5.92 15.31 0.52
CA TYR A 430 -5.86 16.54 -0.27
C TYR A 430 -7.17 16.74 -1.06
N THR A 431 -7.64 15.73 -1.76
CA THR A 431 -8.89 15.80 -2.54
C THR A 431 -10.08 16.04 -1.64
N ILE A 432 -10.15 15.35 -0.49
CA ILE A 432 -11.23 15.51 0.50
C ILE A 432 -11.22 16.92 1.09
N ASP A 433 -10.06 17.43 1.51
CA ASP A 433 -9.94 18.76 2.10
C ASP A 433 -10.17 19.87 1.08
N ALA A 434 -9.74 19.69 -0.17
CA ALA A 434 -10.03 20.63 -1.26
C ALA A 434 -11.53 20.70 -1.55
N ALA A 435 -12.23 19.56 -1.61
CA ALA A 435 -13.68 19.52 -1.77
C ALA A 435 -14.41 20.15 -0.57
N LYS A 436 -13.93 19.91 0.66
CA LYS A 436 -14.47 20.54 1.87
C LYS A 436 -14.27 22.06 1.85
N LYS A 437 -13.09 22.55 1.45
CA LYS A 437 -12.77 23.99 1.34
C LYS A 437 -13.62 24.69 0.28
N LYS A 438 -13.97 24.00 -0.81
CA LYS A 438 -14.88 24.48 -1.85
C LYS A 438 -16.37 24.35 -1.50
N HIS A 439 -16.68 23.77 -0.33
CA HIS A 439 -18.05 23.47 0.11
C HIS A 439 -18.80 22.45 -0.76
N ASP A 440 -18.08 21.61 -1.52
CA ASP A 440 -18.67 20.50 -2.29
C ASP A 440 -19.10 19.34 -1.37
N ILE A 441 -18.46 19.23 -0.20
CA ILE A 441 -18.80 18.27 0.87
C ILE A 441 -18.81 18.92 2.26
N SER A 442 -19.68 18.42 3.13
CA SER A 442 -19.79 18.80 4.53
C SER A 442 -18.82 18.02 5.44
N ALA A 443 -18.59 18.52 6.66
CA ALA A 443 -17.84 17.77 7.68
C ALA A 443 -18.51 16.43 8.06
N GLN A 444 -19.84 16.35 7.96
CA GLN A 444 -20.58 15.11 8.15
C GLN A 444 -20.26 14.09 7.03
N THR A 445 -20.11 14.55 5.79
CA THR A 445 -19.74 13.68 4.67
C THR A 445 -18.33 13.09 4.81
N VAL A 446 -17.38 13.85 5.37
CA VAL A 446 -16.06 13.31 5.72
C VAL A 446 -16.18 12.18 6.76
N ARG A 447 -17.09 12.30 7.73
CA ARG A 447 -17.39 11.21 8.68
C ARG A 447 -18.04 10.02 7.99
N HIS A 448 -18.98 10.24 7.08
CA HIS A 448 -19.60 9.17 6.32
C HIS A 448 -18.59 8.35 5.50
N LEU A 449 -17.54 8.96 4.94
CA LEU A 449 -16.46 8.21 4.27
C LEU A 449 -15.78 7.24 5.24
N ARG A 450 -15.44 7.69 6.46
CA ARG A 450 -14.84 6.83 7.50
C ARG A 450 -15.81 5.75 7.98
N ASP A 451 -17.09 6.08 8.12
CA ASP A 451 -18.13 5.12 8.51
C ASP A 451 -18.26 3.97 7.51
N ILE A 452 -18.02 4.23 6.21
CA ILE A 452 -18.09 3.19 5.17
C ILE A 452 -16.98 2.16 5.37
N ASP A 453 -15.73 2.61 5.51
CA ASP A 453 -14.60 1.71 5.75
C ASP A 453 -14.78 0.94 7.06
N ARG A 454 -15.29 1.62 8.11
CA ARG A 454 -15.62 0.98 9.38
C ARG A 454 -16.71 -0.08 9.24
N ALA A 455 -17.81 0.20 8.53
CA ALA A 455 -18.89 -0.77 8.33
C ALA A 455 -18.43 -2.03 7.59
N ILE A 456 -17.51 -1.88 6.63
CA ILE A 456 -16.87 -3.00 5.93
C ILE A 456 -16.05 -3.83 6.92
N SER A 457 -15.19 -3.19 7.72
CA SER A 457 -14.36 -3.87 8.73
C SER A 457 -15.20 -4.56 9.81
N ASP A 458 -16.19 -3.87 10.38
CA ASP A 458 -17.11 -4.38 11.40
C ASP A 458 -17.93 -5.59 10.90
N SER A 459 -18.11 -5.71 9.57
CA SER A 459 -18.75 -6.87 8.93
C SER A 459 -17.79 -8.07 8.71
N GLY A 460 -16.54 -7.96 9.18
CA GLY A 460 -15.51 -8.99 9.11
C GLY A 460 -14.78 -9.06 7.77
N PHE A 461 -14.82 -8.01 6.95
CA PHE A 461 -14.06 -7.96 5.69
C PHE A 461 -12.67 -7.33 5.90
N LEU A 462 -11.64 -8.04 5.47
CA LEU A 462 -10.26 -7.59 5.46
C LEU A 462 -9.90 -7.03 4.09
N ASP A 463 -9.21 -5.88 4.09
CA ASP A 463 -8.62 -5.31 2.88
C ASP A 463 -7.34 -6.07 2.51
N THR A 464 -7.37 -6.78 1.39
CA THR A 464 -6.27 -7.66 0.97
C THR A 464 -4.99 -6.90 0.60
N TRP A 465 -5.11 -5.66 0.13
CA TRP A 465 -3.95 -4.82 -0.14
C TRP A 465 -3.25 -4.44 1.16
N LEU A 466 -4.03 -3.97 2.16
CA LEU A 466 -3.46 -3.55 3.43
C LEU A 466 -2.81 -4.73 4.15
N ALA A 467 -3.49 -5.87 4.20
CA ALA A 467 -2.97 -7.09 4.84
C ALA A 467 -1.64 -7.55 4.22
N THR A 468 -1.55 -7.61 2.89
CA THR A 468 -0.31 -8.01 2.19
C THR A 468 0.79 -6.97 2.30
N ARG A 469 0.43 -5.68 2.28
CA ARG A 469 1.34 -4.55 2.47
C ARG A 469 2.05 -4.66 3.81
N LEU A 470 1.30 -4.81 4.91
CA LEU A 470 1.86 -4.85 6.26
C LEU A 470 2.89 -5.97 6.44
N GLU A 471 2.66 -7.14 5.84
CA GLU A 471 3.55 -8.30 5.90
C GLU A 471 4.73 -8.21 4.92
N SER A 472 4.53 -8.68 3.69
CA SER A 472 5.62 -8.92 2.72
C SER A 472 5.96 -7.67 1.89
N GLY A 473 5.05 -6.69 1.90
CA GLY A 473 5.07 -5.54 1.01
C GLY A 473 4.55 -5.85 -0.38
N GLU A 474 3.90 -4.87 -1.01
CA GLU A 474 3.32 -5.02 -2.35
C GLU A 474 4.42 -5.17 -3.42
N SER A 475 4.25 -6.08 -4.38
CA SER A 475 5.25 -6.33 -5.44
C SER A 475 5.31 -5.22 -6.52
N SER A 476 4.30 -4.36 -6.59
CA SER A 476 4.17 -3.24 -7.54
C SER A 476 4.86 -1.95 -7.09
N ASP A 477 5.00 -1.75 -5.78
CA ASP A 477 5.28 -0.43 -5.20
C ASP A 477 6.54 0.23 -5.75
N ILE A 478 7.60 -0.55 -6.02
CA ILE A 478 8.87 -0.01 -6.50
C ILE A 478 8.77 0.62 -7.91
N ALA A 479 7.83 0.17 -8.76
CA ALA A 479 7.63 0.81 -10.07
C ALA A 479 7.00 2.21 -9.94
N ASN A 480 6.17 2.40 -8.90
CA ASN A 480 5.52 3.68 -8.57
C ASN A 480 6.38 4.55 -7.61
N GLU A 481 7.50 4.05 -7.10
CA GLU A 481 8.44 4.76 -6.19
C GLU A 481 9.19 5.94 -6.83
N LYS A 482 8.96 6.25 -8.11
CA LYS A 482 9.41 7.53 -8.71
C LYS A 482 8.87 8.73 -7.93
N ARG A 483 7.77 8.56 -7.19
CA ARG A 483 7.14 9.63 -6.43
C ARG A 483 7.82 9.83 -5.08
N ASN A 484 8.19 11.08 -4.80
CA ASN A 484 8.75 11.47 -3.53
C ASN A 484 7.67 11.37 -2.43
N VAL A 485 8.00 10.77 -1.29
CA VAL A 485 7.12 10.71 -0.11
C VAL A 485 6.66 12.10 0.31
N LEU A 486 7.50 13.12 0.09
CA LEU A 486 7.22 14.51 0.42
C LEU A 486 6.07 15.13 -0.41
N ASP A 487 5.78 14.57 -1.58
CA ASP A 487 4.76 15.07 -2.51
C ASP A 487 3.46 14.26 -2.44
N SER A 488 3.41 13.30 -1.52
CA SER A 488 2.27 12.43 -1.27
C SER A 488 1.42 12.97 -0.11
N PHE A 489 0.11 12.73 -0.19
CA PHE A 489 -0.82 12.98 0.91
C PHE A 489 -1.32 11.67 1.52
N GLN A 490 -1.92 11.76 2.71
CA GLN A 490 -2.49 10.61 3.39
C GLN A 490 -3.56 9.94 2.50
N GLY A 491 -3.54 8.60 2.45
CA GLY A 491 -4.50 7.80 1.69
C GLY A 491 -4.27 7.72 0.18
N GLU A 492 -3.12 8.20 -0.32
CA GLU A 492 -2.74 8.06 -1.74
C GLU A 492 -1.98 6.75 -2.04
N GLN A 493 -1.58 5.99 -1.03
CA GLN A 493 -0.87 4.72 -1.19
C GLN A 493 -1.79 3.63 -1.75
N GLY A 494 -1.25 2.80 -2.65
CA GLY A 494 -2.00 1.75 -3.33
C GLY A 494 -3.04 2.28 -4.32
N ALA A 495 -2.89 3.53 -4.78
CA ALA A 495 -3.81 4.15 -5.73
C ALA A 495 -3.94 3.32 -7.01
N THR A 496 -5.19 3.11 -7.41
CA THR A 496 -5.56 2.41 -8.65
C THR A 496 -5.97 3.42 -9.72
N PHE A 497 -6.41 4.60 -9.32
CA PHE A 497 -6.61 5.75 -10.18
C PHE A 497 -5.52 6.78 -9.87
N ASP A 498 -4.59 7.05 -10.80
CA ASP A 498 -3.45 7.94 -10.57
C ASP A 498 -3.24 8.92 -11.74
N PRO A 499 -3.88 10.10 -11.70
CA PRO A 499 -3.69 11.14 -12.71
C PRO A 499 -2.28 11.73 -12.81
N LEU A 500 -1.39 11.45 -11.84
CA LEU A 500 -0.01 11.96 -11.87
C LEU A 500 0.91 11.06 -12.71
N SER A 501 0.55 9.78 -12.87
CA SER A 501 1.34 8.80 -13.64
C SER A 501 0.58 8.20 -14.83
N ASN A 502 -0.76 8.27 -14.84
CA ASN A 502 -1.63 7.84 -15.92
C ASN A 502 -2.12 9.05 -16.73
N THR A 503 -1.65 9.19 -17.96
CA THR A 503 -2.01 10.29 -18.87
C THR A 503 -3.50 10.27 -19.25
N LEU A 504 -4.10 9.09 -19.42
CA LEU A 504 -5.53 8.96 -19.72
C LEU A 504 -6.38 9.44 -18.54
N ALA A 505 -6.02 9.05 -17.30
CA ALA A 505 -6.68 9.55 -16.10
C ALA A 505 -6.52 11.07 -15.94
N SER A 506 -5.33 11.61 -16.24
CA SER A 506 -5.06 13.05 -16.25
C SER A 506 -5.99 13.80 -17.21
N ASP A 507 -6.12 13.30 -18.44
CA ASP A 507 -6.97 13.93 -19.47
C ASP A 507 -8.45 13.94 -19.07
N LEU A 508 -8.95 12.85 -18.48
CA LEU A 508 -10.34 12.73 -18.00
C LEU A 508 -10.64 13.67 -16.83
N VAL A 509 -9.68 13.89 -15.93
CA VAL A 509 -9.86 14.81 -14.80
C VAL A 509 -9.76 16.27 -15.25
N GLY A 510 -8.88 16.58 -16.18
CA GLY A 510 -8.58 17.95 -16.61
C GLY A 510 -8.22 18.85 -15.42
N ASN A 511 -8.85 20.03 -15.33
CA ASN A 511 -8.67 20.97 -14.21
C ASN A 511 -9.52 20.65 -12.96
N GLY A 512 -10.05 19.42 -12.86
CA GLY A 512 -10.90 18.96 -11.77
C GLY A 512 -10.18 18.76 -10.43
N LEU A 513 -10.96 18.55 -9.36
CA LEU A 513 -10.46 18.33 -8.00
C LEU A 513 -9.87 16.93 -7.75
N ASN A 514 -10.15 15.97 -8.64
CA ASN A 514 -9.69 14.59 -8.54
C ASN A 514 -8.32 14.38 -9.19
N ASN A 515 -7.47 15.41 -9.27
CA ASN A 515 -6.15 15.35 -9.92
C ASN A 515 -5.07 14.69 -9.05
N ARG A 516 -5.50 13.93 -8.02
CA ARG A 516 -4.62 13.26 -7.06
C ARG A 516 -4.92 11.77 -7.04
N PRO A 517 -3.93 10.93 -6.70
CA PRO A 517 -4.12 9.49 -6.73
C PRO A 517 -5.18 9.02 -5.72
N GLN A 518 -6.00 8.07 -6.13
CA GLN A 518 -7.09 7.50 -5.33
C GLN A 518 -7.06 5.97 -5.40
N ARG A 519 -7.37 5.34 -4.28
CA ARG A 519 -7.53 3.88 -4.20
C ARG A 519 -9.01 3.51 -4.31
N TYR A 520 -9.50 3.53 -5.55
CA TYR A 520 -10.90 3.23 -5.87
C TYR A 520 -11.19 1.73 -5.92
N ASP A 521 -10.27 0.94 -6.49
CA ASP A 521 -10.46 -0.49 -6.61
C ASP A 521 -10.00 -1.21 -5.33
N LYS A 522 -10.84 -2.11 -4.83
CA LYS A 522 -10.53 -2.94 -3.66
C LYS A 522 -10.88 -4.40 -3.94
N ILE A 523 -10.09 -5.31 -3.38
CA ILE A 523 -10.44 -6.72 -3.18
C ILE A 523 -10.49 -6.95 -1.68
N LEU A 524 -11.66 -7.31 -1.18
CA LEU A 524 -11.95 -7.55 0.23
C LEU A 524 -12.28 -9.03 0.42
N ILE A 525 -11.76 -9.65 1.48
CA ILE A 525 -12.04 -11.03 1.84
C ILE A 525 -12.66 -11.11 3.22
N LYS A 526 -13.68 -11.95 3.39
CA LYS A 526 -14.26 -12.20 4.71
C LYS A 526 -13.28 -13.00 5.58
N ALA A 527 -12.84 -12.43 6.69
CA ALA A 527 -11.93 -13.04 7.64
C ALA A 527 -12.64 -14.16 8.42
N ASN A 528 -12.55 -15.39 7.91
CA ASN A 528 -13.13 -16.59 8.52
C ASN A 528 -12.07 -17.66 8.87
N GLY A 529 -10.78 -17.29 8.81
CA GLY A 529 -9.66 -18.16 9.15
C GLY A 529 -9.29 -19.19 8.07
N HIS A 530 -10.06 -19.35 7.00
CA HIS A 530 -9.80 -20.37 5.97
C HIS A 530 -8.75 -19.98 4.94
N TYR A 531 -8.67 -18.70 4.58
CA TYR A 531 -7.72 -18.18 3.58
C TYR A 531 -7.14 -16.85 4.03
N ASN A 532 -5.86 -16.65 3.75
CA ASN A 532 -5.14 -15.41 4.01
C ASN A 532 -4.62 -14.80 2.71
N PRO A 533 -4.65 -13.47 2.58
CA PRO A 533 -4.04 -12.80 1.44
C PRO A 533 -2.52 -12.87 1.55
N HIS A 534 -1.87 -13.37 0.50
CA HIS A 534 -0.43 -13.66 0.51
C HIS A 534 0.36 -12.83 -0.50
N GLY A 535 -0.29 -12.42 -1.59
CA GLY A 535 0.33 -11.58 -2.61
C GLY A 535 -0.65 -10.59 -3.19
N PHE A 536 -0.19 -9.36 -3.40
CA PHE A 536 -0.94 -8.32 -4.08
C PHE A 536 -0.05 -7.62 -5.11
N ASN A 537 -0.65 -7.30 -6.25
CA ASN A 537 0.01 -6.50 -7.28
C ASN A 537 -0.98 -5.70 -8.13
N THR A 538 -0.47 -4.66 -8.79
CA THR A 538 -1.15 -3.95 -9.87
C THR A 538 -0.69 -4.43 -11.25
N PHE A 539 -1.48 -4.13 -12.28
CA PHE A 539 -1.18 -4.35 -13.70
C PHE A 539 -1.89 -3.28 -14.58
N GLY A 540 -1.60 -3.28 -15.88
CA GLY A 540 -2.20 -2.35 -16.85
C GLY A 540 -1.37 -1.10 -17.16
N GLN A 541 -0.13 -1.04 -16.67
CA GLN A 541 0.78 0.10 -16.80
C GLN A 541 1.60 0.09 -18.10
N THR A 542 1.30 -0.81 -19.04
CA THR A 542 1.94 -0.84 -20.36
C THR A 542 1.30 0.23 -21.25
N THR A 543 2.10 1.14 -21.77
CA THR A 543 1.65 2.16 -22.72
C THR A 543 1.52 1.58 -24.13
N PHE A 544 0.60 2.13 -24.92
CA PHE A 544 0.47 1.86 -26.35
C PHE A 544 0.30 3.19 -27.12
N GLU A 545 0.56 3.17 -28.44
CA GLU A 545 0.45 4.37 -29.28
C GLU A 545 -1.01 4.67 -29.63
N SER A 546 -1.51 5.85 -29.22
CA SER A 546 -2.87 6.29 -29.54
C SER A 546 -2.95 6.77 -30.99
N PRO A 547 -3.89 6.24 -31.82
CA PRO A 547 -4.12 6.74 -33.17
C PRO A 547 -4.63 8.19 -33.20
N GLU A 548 -5.29 8.65 -32.13
CA GLU A 548 -6.00 9.94 -32.09
C GLU A 548 -5.18 11.04 -31.41
N GLN A 549 -4.49 10.72 -30.31
CA GLN A 549 -3.76 11.71 -29.50
C GLN A 549 -2.30 11.91 -29.95
N GLY A 550 -1.75 11.01 -30.78
CA GLY A 550 -0.39 11.14 -31.30
C GLY A 550 0.68 11.02 -30.22
N GLY A 551 0.64 9.95 -29.42
CA GLY A 551 1.64 9.62 -28.40
C GLY A 551 1.27 8.41 -27.53
N PRO A 552 2.14 8.02 -26.58
CA PRO A 552 1.91 6.90 -25.69
C PRO A 552 0.78 7.22 -24.70
N THR A 553 -0.22 6.34 -24.64
CA THR A 553 -1.33 6.40 -23.68
C THR A 553 -1.55 5.04 -23.01
N TYR A 554 -2.48 4.98 -22.06
CA TYR A 554 -2.84 3.76 -21.33
C TYR A 554 -4.20 3.22 -21.77
N ALA A 555 -4.40 1.92 -21.62
CA ALA A 555 -5.63 1.25 -22.06
C ALA A 555 -6.86 1.60 -21.19
N SER A 556 -6.61 1.96 -19.93
CA SER A 556 -7.61 2.35 -18.93
C SER A 556 -7.05 3.49 -18.07
N ASP A 557 -7.93 4.29 -17.49
CA ASP A 557 -7.62 5.31 -16.49
C ASP A 557 -7.36 4.73 -15.09
N HIS A 558 -7.62 3.43 -14.91
CA HIS A 558 -7.29 2.67 -13.72
C HIS A 558 -6.16 1.67 -13.96
N TRP A 559 -5.47 1.30 -12.87
CA TRP A 559 -4.61 0.13 -12.77
C TRP A 559 -5.41 -1.05 -12.25
N GLY A 560 -5.35 -2.17 -12.95
CA GLY A 560 -5.95 -3.42 -12.48
C GLY A 560 -5.24 -3.93 -11.23
N ILE A 561 -5.98 -4.55 -10.32
CA ILE A 561 -5.46 -5.14 -9.08
C ILE A 561 -5.64 -6.65 -9.06
N ARG A 562 -4.71 -7.35 -8.42
CA ARG A 562 -4.71 -8.81 -8.30
C ARG A 562 -4.28 -9.22 -6.89
N CYS A 563 -5.02 -10.16 -6.31
CA CYS A 563 -4.72 -10.78 -5.03
C CYS A 563 -4.58 -12.30 -5.16
N LEU A 564 -3.53 -12.85 -4.56
CA LEU A 564 -3.34 -14.27 -4.29
C LEU A 564 -3.81 -14.57 -2.86
N LEU A 565 -4.83 -15.42 -2.75
CA LEU A 565 -5.32 -15.98 -1.50
C LEU A 565 -4.76 -17.39 -1.33
N VAL A 566 -4.21 -17.69 -0.16
CA VAL A 566 -3.66 -19.00 0.17
C VAL A 566 -4.43 -19.58 1.35
N LYS A 567 -4.77 -20.87 1.27
CA LYS A 567 -5.46 -21.58 2.34
C LYS A 567 -4.61 -21.58 3.61
N SER A 568 -5.21 -21.24 4.74
CA SER A 568 -4.55 -21.25 6.04
C SER A 568 -4.14 -22.67 6.43
N SER A 569 -2.89 -22.87 6.83
CA SER A 569 -2.47 -24.16 7.41
C SER A 569 -2.88 -24.24 8.90
N PRO A 570 -3.09 -25.46 9.46
CA PRO A 570 -3.29 -25.64 10.91
C PRO A 570 -2.10 -25.09 11.72
N SER A 571 -0.89 -25.15 11.14
CA SER A 571 0.28 -24.52 11.71
C SER A 571 0.16 -23.00 11.75
N ASP A 572 -0.44 -22.33 10.77
CA ASP A 572 -0.64 -20.86 10.79
C ASP A 572 -1.65 -20.42 11.86
N MET A 573 -2.67 -21.25 12.14
CA MET A 573 -3.60 -21.04 13.26
C MET A 573 -2.89 -21.17 14.63
N SER A 574 -1.81 -21.95 14.71
CA SER A 574 -0.95 -22.09 15.90
C SER A 574 0.29 -21.18 15.89
N ARG A 575 0.66 -20.62 14.72
CA ARG A 575 1.79 -19.70 14.49
C ARG A 575 1.33 -18.25 14.52
N SER A 576 0.42 -17.94 15.44
CA SER A 576 0.50 -16.66 16.15
C SER A 576 1.76 -16.71 17.04
N CYS A 577 2.93 -16.76 16.41
CA CYS A 577 4.24 -16.81 17.07
C CYS A 577 4.96 -15.48 16.93
N VAL A 578 4.19 -14.40 16.77
CA VAL A 578 4.63 -13.13 17.28
C VAL A 578 4.11 -13.06 18.72
N PRO A 579 4.97 -12.85 19.75
CA PRO A 579 4.50 -12.30 21.01
C PRO A 579 3.48 -11.20 20.70
N GLU A 580 2.23 -11.38 21.11
CA GLU A 580 1.14 -10.43 20.92
C GLU A 580 1.62 -9.06 21.45
N MET A 581 2.19 -8.23 20.59
CA MET A 581 2.51 -6.85 20.88
C MET A 581 1.15 -6.15 20.89
N LYS A 582 0.43 -6.27 22.02
CA LYS A 582 -0.91 -5.69 22.19
C LYS A 582 -0.79 -4.18 22.27
N ILE A 583 -0.87 -3.54 21.11
CA ILE A 583 -0.86 -2.08 21.00
C ILE A 583 -2.31 -1.65 20.86
N ALA A 584 -2.91 -1.20 21.96
CA ALA A 584 -4.27 -0.67 21.96
C ALA A 584 -4.26 0.82 21.60
N LEU A 585 -5.07 1.21 20.63
CA LEU A 585 -5.25 2.60 20.21
C LEU A 585 -5.61 3.51 21.39
N GLN A 586 -4.88 4.62 21.50
CA GLN A 586 -5.14 5.68 22.46
C GLN A 586 -5.59 6.94 21.72
N GLN A 587 -6.72 7.49 22.13
CA GLN A 587 -7.27 8.71 21.57
C GLN A 587 -6.53 9.95 22.13
N PRO A 588 -6.31 10.99 21.32
CA PRO A 588 -5.70 12.22 21.80
C PRO A 588 -6.58 12.91 22.85
N PRO A 589 -5.97 13.50 23.91
CA PRO A 589 -6.70 14.31 24.87
C PRO A 589 -7.37 15.51 24.18
N PRO A 590 -8.46 16.07 24.76
CA PRO A 590 -9.21 17.16 24.16
C PRO A 590 -8.37 18.37 23.74
N GLY A 591 -7.37 18.74 24.53
CA GLY A 591 -6.42 19.81 24.20
C GLY A 591 -5.70 19.57 22.87
N LEU A 592 -5.20 18.35 22.64
CA LEU A 592 -4.55 17.98 21.38
C LEU A 592 -5.56 17.82 20.24
N ALA A 593 -6.71 17.19 20.51
CA ALA A 593 -7.76 16.96 19.51
C ALA A 593 -8.37 18.27 18.96
N ASN A 594 -8.44 19.31 19.80
CA ASN A 594 -8.98 20.63 19.44
C ASN A 594 -7.90 21.64 19.00
N SER A 595 -6.61 21.29 19.12
CA SER A 595 -5.50 22.14 18.70
C SER A 595 -5.29 22.14 17.18
N GLU A 596 -4.30 22.89 16.70
CA GLU A 596 -3.85 22.80 15.31
C GLU A 596 -3.43 21.36 14.95
N SER A 597 -3.50 21.02 13.67
CA SER A 597 -3.09 19.69 13.19
C SER A 597 -1.59 19.47 13.46
N LEU A 598 -1.18 18.21 13.67
CA LEU A 598 0.23 17.89 13.88
C LEU A 598 1.10 18.38 12.71
N GLU A 599 0.58 18.32 11.48
CA GLU A 599 1.27 18.81 10.30
C GLU A 599 1.50 20.33 10.36
N ASP A 600 0.46 21.11 10.70
CA ASP A 600 0.57 22.57 10.81
C ASP A 600 1.52 22.98 11.94
N PHE A 601 1.46 22.29 13.08
CA PHE A 601 2.40 22.48 14.19
C PHE A 601 3.85 22.25 13.75
N LEU A 602 4.13 21.14 13.05
CA LEU A 602 5.47 20.82 12.55
C LEU A 602 5.94 21.82 11.48
N LYS A 603 5.05 22.30 10.61
CA LYS A 603 5.34 23.39 9.65
C LYS A 603 5.72 24.68 10.38
N GLY A 604 4.92 25.11 11.36
CA GLY A 604 5.15 26.31 12.15
C GLY A 604 6.49 26.29 12.92
N ARG A 605 7.01 25.09 13.22
CA ARG A 605 8.31 24.87 13.87
C ARG A 605 9.49 24.71 12.92
N GLY A 606 9.29 24.81 11.60
CA GLY A 606 10.35 24.55 10.61
C GLY A 606 10.84 23.11 10.61
N CYS A 607 10.04 22.17 11.13
CA CYS A 607 10.38 20.74 11.13
C CYS A 607 10.09 20.06 9.78
N LEU A 608 9.33 20.72 8.90
CA LEU A 608 9.08 20.25 7.53
C LEU A 608 9.87 21.09 6.53
N PRO A 609 10.54 20.47 5.55
CA PRO A 609 11.25 21.21 4.52
C PRO A 609 10.31 21.91 3.55
N ASN A 610 10.71 23.10 3.12
CA ASN A 610 10.03 23.90 2.11
C ASN A 610 10.32 23.40 0.68
N GLU A 611 9.59 23.90 -0.32
CA GLU A 611 9.71 23.44 -1.71
C GLU A 611 11.09 23.72 -2.32
N GLN A 612 11.73 24.84 -1.95
CA GLN A 612 13.07 25.18 -2.43
C GLN A 612 14.10 24.17 -1.90
N GLU A 613 14.09 23.89 -0.60
CA GLU A 613 15.00 22.93 0.03
C GLU A 613 14.86 21.51 -0.53
N ARG A 614 13.63 21.13 -0.94
CA ARG A 614 13.38 19.85 -1.62
C ARG A 614 14.03 19.84 -3.00
N THR A 615 13.83 20.91 -3.76
CA THR A 615 14.39 21.08 -5.11
C THR A 615 15.91 21.08 -5.07
N ASP A 616 16.51 21.82 -4.15
CA ASP A 616 17.97 21.91 -3.99
C ASP A 616 18.61 20.55 -3.71
N ARG A 617 17.99 19.73 -2.84
CA ARG A 617 18.48 18.37 -2.53
C ARG A 617 18.30 17.40 -3.69
N VAL A 618 17.20 17.49 -4.43
CA VAL A 618 17.01 16.69 -5.65
C VAL A 618 18.08 17.03 -6.68
N GLU A 619 18.40 18.32 -6.85
CA GLU A 619 19.43 18.76 -7.78
C GLU A 619 20.84 18.35 -7.30
N ALA A 620 21.11 18.41 -6.00
CA ALA A 620 22.38 17.93 -5.44
C ALA A 620 22.62 16.44 -5.71
N ILE A 621 21.59 15.59 -5.56
CA ILE A 621 21.69 14.15 -5.87
C ILE A 621 21.94 13.93 -7.37
N LYS A 622 21.23 14.66 -8.24
CA LYS A 622 21.44 14.57 -9.71
C LYS A 622 22.86 14.98 -10.10
N THR A 623 23.37 16.07 -9.52
CA THR A 623 24.75 16.52 -9.74
C THR A 623 25.75 15.46 -9.30
N LEU A 624 25.57 14.87 -8.11
CA LEU A 624 26.43 13.80 -7.63
C LEU A 624 26.40 12.56 -8.55
N GLU A 625 25.21 12.15 -8.98
CA GLU A 625 25.03 11.01 -9.89
C GLU A 625 25.70 11.26 -11.25
N MET A 626 25.53 12.46 -11.81
CA MET A 626 26.16 12.88 -13.08
C MET A 626 27.69 12.83 -12.99
N VAL A 627 28.26 13.35 -11.89
CA VAL A 627 29.71 13.39 -11.65
C VAL A 627 30.26 11.98 -11.48
N LEU A 628 29.59 11.13 -10.69
CA LEU A 628 30.03 9.75 -10.48
C LEU A 628 29.96 8.91 -11.76
N LYS A 629 29.02 9.19 -12.67
CA LYS A 629 28.86 8.49 -13.96
C LYS A 629 29.74 9.02 -15.09
N ASP A 630 30.49 10.11 -14.89
CA ASP A 630 31.35 10.75 -15.91
C ASP A 630 30.61 11.24 -17.17
N ALA A 631 29.31 11.54 -17.01
CA ALA A 631 28.42 11.92 -18.12
C ALA A 631 28.76 13.28 -18.76
N THR A 632 29.76 13.99 -18.23
CA THR A 632 30.29 15.25 -18.76
C THR A 632 31.34 15.06 -19.84
N SER A 633 31.82 13.84 -20.07
CA SER A 633 32.70 13.52 -21.19
C SER A 633 31.86 13.31 -22.45
N SER A 634 32.09 14.13 -23.46
CA SER A 634 31.45 14.11 -24.77
C SER A 634 31.67 12.78 -25.49
N ILE A 635 30.89 11.75 -25.15
CA ILE A 635 30.85 10.50 -25.90
C ILE A 635 29.69 10.64 -26.89
N SER A 636 30.05 10.62 -28.18
CA SER A 636 29.11 10.62 -29.30
C SER A 636 27.98 9.60 -29.10
N GLU A 637 26.73 10.03 -29.38
CA GLU A 637 25.48 9.27 -29.26
C GLU A 637 25.40 7.93 -30.05
N ASN A 638 26.49 7.47 -30.66
CA ASN A 638 26.52 6.29 -31.53
C ASN A 638 27.28 5.07 -30.99
N ASP A 639 27.78 5.08 -29.74
CA ASP A 639 28.43 3.88 -29.15
C ASP A 639 27.55 3.26 -28.05
N SER A 640 26.78 2.23 -28.43
CA SER A 640 25.81 1.51 -27.58
C SER A 640 26.46 0.57 -26.55
N ARG A 641 27.63 0.92 -26.01
CA ARG A 641 28.20 0.24 -24.84
C ARG A 641 27.78 0.99 -23.59
N SER A 642 26.60 0.65 -23.07
CA SER A 642 26.19 1.07 -21.73
C SER A 642 27.33 0.75 -20.76
N GLY A 643 27.89 1.78 -20.12
CA GLY A 643 28.93 1.61 -19.12
C GLY A 643 28.49 0.68 -17.97
N PRO A 644 29.41 0.30 -17.06
CA PRO A 644 29.08 -0.56 -15.93
C PRO A 644 27.88 -0.01 -15.13
N ALA A 645 26.97 -0.90 -14.72
CA ALA A 645 25.78 -0.52 -13.96
C ALA A 645 26.18 0.14 -12.62
N PHE A 646 25.97 1.45 -12.54
CA PHE A 646 26.23 2.27 -11.36
C PHE A 646 24.92 2.85 -10.83
N ILE A 647 24.60 2.51 -9.58
CA ILE A 647 23.37 2.89 -8.91
C ILE A 647 23.71 3.77 -7.72
N VAL A 648 23.20 5.00 -7.71
CA VAL A 648 23.33 5.94 -6.58
C VAL A 648 21.96 6.06 -5.94
N VAL A 649 21.86 5.70 -4.67
CA VAL A 649 20.57 5.66 -3.95
C VAL A 649 20.71 6.43 -2.64
N PRO A 650 19.89 7.46 -2.41
CA PRO A 650 19.85 8.10 -1.12
C PRO A 650 19.17 7.17 -0.09
N VAL A 651 19.77 7.09 1.10
CA VAL A 651 19.31 6.28 2.24
C VAL A 651 19.08 7.17 3.46
N GLY A 652 18.94 6.57 4.65
CA GLY A 652 18.82 7.32 5.89
C GLY A 652 17.56 8.20 5.96
N SER A 653 17.70 9.34 6.62
CA SER A 653 16.57 10.24 6.88
C SER A 653 15.99 10.83 5.59
N TYR A 654 16.84 11.14 4.60
CA TYR A 654 16.42 11.63 3.30
C TYR A 654 15.67 10.55 2.52
N GLY A 655 16.25 9.35 2.40
CA GLY A 655 15.63 8.22 1.69
C GLY A 655 14.25 7.85 2.25
N LEU A 656 14.08 7.89 3.57
CA LEU A 656 12.79 7.65 4.24
C LEU A 656 11.81 8.83 4.17
N GLY A 657 12.26 10.02 3.79
CA GLY A 657 11.44 11.24 3.75
C GLY A 657 11.26 11.93 5.12
N VAL A 658 12.02 11.55 6.14
CA VAL A 658 11.95 12.07 7.54
C VAL A 658 13.07 13.07 7.85
N TRP A 659 13.50 13.82 6.83
CA TRP A 659 14.57 14.81 6.92
C TRP A 659 14.05 16.22 7.22
N THR A 660 14.92 17.05 7.79
CA THR A 660 14.72 18.47 8.14
C THR A 660 15.76 19.34 7.41
N SER A 661 15.62 20.66 7.40
CA SER A 661 16.56 21.58 6.74
C SER A 661 18.02 21.38 7.13
N SER A 662 18.27 20.95 8.37
CA SER A 662 19.60 20.65 8.92
C SER A 662 20.12 19.23 8.64
N SER A 663 19.32 18.36 8.02
CA SER A 663 19.72 16.98 7.74
C SER A 663 20.64 16.91 6.51
N ASP A 664 21.65 16.07 6.62
CA ASP A 664 22.52 15.60 5.55
C ASP A 664 21.80 14.63 4.60
N ILE A 665 22.47 14.27 3.51
CA ILE A 665 22.02 13.22 2.59
C ILE A 665 22.98 12.03 2.68
N ASP A 666 22.52 10.93 3.25
CA ASP A 666 23.23 9.65 3.15
C ASP A 666 23.03 9.05 1.76
N CYS A 667 24.11 8.71 1.06
CA CYS A 667 24.09 8.13 -0.29
C CYS A 667 24.85 6.80 -0.32
N LEU A 668 24.20 5.75 -0.80
CA LEU A 668 24.86 4.48 -1.12
C LEU A 668 25.04 4.34 -2.63
N CYS A 669 26.28 4.18 -3.06
CA CYS A 669 26.63 3.79 -4.41
C CYS A 669 26.84 2.28 -4.50
N ILE A 670 26.24 1.64 -5.50
CA ILE A 670 26.33 0.20 -5.76
C ILE A 670 26.88 0.01 -7.17
N GLY A 671 27.89 -0.84 -7.32
CA GLY A 671 28.47 -1.12 -8.62
C GLY A 671 29.38 -2.34 -8.65
N PRO A 672 30.07 -2.57 -9.78
CA PRO A 672 30.84 -3.78 -10.01
C PRO A 672 32.31 -3.70 -9.57
N PHE A 673 32.82 -2.54 -9.20
CA PHE A 673 34.23 -2.34 -8.88
C PHE A 673 34.56 -2.71 -7.43
N SER A 674 35.85 -2.91 -7.16
CA SER A 674 36.35 -2.97 -5.78
C SER A 674 36.17 -1.61 -5.10
N SER A 675 36.15 -1.58 -3.75
CA SER A 675 36.03 -0.31 -3.01
C SER A 675 37.21 0.62 -3.30
N LYS A 676 38.45 0.12 -3.31
CA LYS A 676 39.66 0.89 -3.66
C LYS A 676 39.56 1.52 -5.04
N THR A 677 39.20 0.75 -6.07
CA THR A 677 39.04 1.26 -7.44
C THR A 677 37.93 2.30 -7.54
N PHE A 678 36.78 2.07 -6.88
CA PHE A 678 35.69 3.03 -6.88
C PHE A 678 36.10 4.37 -6.28
N PHE A 679 36.68 4.39 -5.06
CA PHE A 679 37.03 5.64 -4.39
C PHE A 679 38.13 6.40 -5.12
N ALA A 680 39.11 5.72 -5.73
CA ALA A 680 40.12 6.38 -6.57
C ALA A 680 39.48 7.11 -7.75
N LEU A 681 38.57 6.44 -8.48
CA LEU A 681 37.85 7.04 -9.60
C LEU A 681 36.89 8.15 -9.15
N ALA A 682 36.16 7.92 -8.06
CA ALA A 682 35.21 8.88 -7.51
C ALA A 682 35.93 10.16 -7.09
N VAL A 683 37.04 10.07 -6.35
CA VAL A 683 37.84 11.25 -5.96
C VAL A 683 38.34 12.00 -7.18
N GLN A 684 38.87 11.30 -8.20
CA GLN A 684 39.34 11.94 -9.43
C GLN A 684 38.22 12.71 -10.14
N ARG A 685 37.02 12.12 -10.21
CA ARG A 685 35.84 12.75 -10.82
C ARG A 685 35.31 13.93 -9.99
N LEU A 686 35.23 13.77 -8.68
CA LEU A 686 34.77 14.80 -7.74
C LEU A 686 35.74 16.01 -7.74
N LYS A 687 37.06 15.79 -7.74
CA LYS A 687 38.07 16.87 -7.84
C LYS A 687 37.97 17.64 -9.18
N ARG A 688 37.50 17.01 -10.27
CA ARG A 688 37.24 17.68 -11.56
C ARG A 688 35.93 18.46 -11.58
N ALA A 689 34.97 18.10 -10.73
CA ALA A 689 33.63 18.66 -10.67
C ALA A 689 33.49 19.84 -9.69
N THR A 690 34.59 20.42 -9.22
CA THR A 690 34.55 21.57 -8.30
C THR A 690 33.78 22.77 -8.87
N THR A 691 33.83 22.97 -10.18
CA THR A 691 33.07 24.02 -10.88
C THR A 691 31.56 23.76 -10.92
N LEU A 692 31.12 22.52 -10.65
CA LEU A 692 29.72 22.11 -10.53
C LEU A 692 29.21 22.17 -9.09
N GLY A 693 29.96 22.81 -8.17
CA GLY A 693 29.54 22.97 -6.77
C GLY A 693 29.78 21.74 -5.90
N VAL A 694 30.66 20.83 -6.31
CA VAL A 694 31.01 19.63 -5.52
C VAL A 694 32.36 19.80 -4.84
N ARG A 695 32.42 19.53 -3.54
CA ARG A 695 33.63 19.62 -2.72
C ARG A 695 33.77 18.39 -1.83
N ILE A 696 34.97 17.83 -1.76
CA ILE A 696 35.28 16.76 -0.80
C ILE A 696 35.61 17.43 0.54
N LEU A 697 34.87 17.09 1.59
CA LEU A 697 35.14 17.58 2.94
C LEU A 697 36.23 16.74 3.61
N ARG A 698 36.03 15.41 3.67
CA ARG A 698 37.01 14.47 4.21
C ARG A 698 36.77 13.03 3.78
N ARG A 699 37.79 12.19 4.00
CA ARG A 699 37.70 10.72 3.91
C ARG A 699 37.56 10.14 5.31
N VAL A 700 36.60 9.25 5.52
CA VAL A 700 36.32 8.66 6.84
C VAL A 700 36.40 7.15 6.77
N LYS A 701 37.15 6.54 7.70
CA LYS A 701 37.12 5.10 7.96
C LYS A 701 35.99 4.82 8.96
N ALA A 702 34.80 4.52 8.44
CA ALA A 702 33.63 4.18 9.26
C ALA A 702 33.64 2.68 9.62
N ASN A 703 32.81 2.28 10.60
CA ASN A 703 32.64 0.85 10.96
C ASN A 703 32.13 -0.01 9.78
N SER A 704 31.46 0.60 8.80
CA SER A 704 31.02 -0.06 7.57
C SER A 704 32.08 -0.08 6.45
N GLY A 705 33.24 0.54 6.68
CA GLY A 705 34.32 0.72 5.70
C GLY A 705 34.55 2.19 5.33
N ASN A 706 35.22 2.43 4.21
CA ASN A 706 35.54 3.78 3.73
C ASN A 706 34.27 4.54 3.27
N MET A 707 34.23 5.83 3.59
CA MET A 707 33.17 6.78 3.22
C MET A 707 33.79 8.13 2.83
N LEU A 708 33.13 8.87 1.94
CA LEU A 708 33.46 10.26 1.62
C LEU A 708 32.38 11.18 2.18
N GLU A 709 32.78 12.19 2.94
CA GLU A 709 31.90 13.30 3.28
C GLU A 709 32.11 14.41 2.25
N LEU A 710 31.03 14.85 1.64
CA LEU A 710 31.01 15.78 0.52
C LEU A 710 30.11 16.97 0.85
N GLU A 711 30.34 18.06 0.14
CA GLU A 711 29.40 19.17 0.02
C GLU A 711 29.04 19.32 -1.45
N VAL A 712 27.74 19.23 -1.76
CA VAL A 712 27.21 19.35 -3.13
C VAL A 712 26.18 20.46 -3.14
N ASN A 713 26.45 21.55 -3.86
CA ASN A 713 25.61 22.75 -3.89
C ASN A 713 25.31 23.31 -2.49
N GLY A 714 26.28 23.24 -1.56
CA GLY A 714 26.12 23.68 -0.18
C GLY A 714 25.37 22.70 0.74
N ILE A 715 25.01 21.51 0.26
CA ILE A 715 24.36 20.45 1.05
C ILE A 715 25.39 19.38 1.42
N LYS A 716 25.44 19.00 2.70
CA LYS A 716 26.31 17.90 3.19
C LYS A 716 25.78 16.54 2.68
N VAL A 717 26.67 15.73 2.10
CA VAL A 717 26.35 14.42 1.53
C VAL A 717 27.39 13.38 1.95
N ASP A 718 26.93 12.27 2.52
CA ASP A 718 27.77 11.15 2.97
C ASP A 718 27.70 10.02 1.95
N LEU A 719 28.80 9.78 1.22
CA LEU A 719 28.86 8.80 0.13
C LEU A 719 29.57 7.51 0.57
N GLN A 720 28.81 6.41 0.61
CA GLN A 720 29.30 5.06 0.83
C GLN A 720 29.29 4.24 -0.47
N TYR A 721 30.09 3.17 -0.53
CA TYR A 721 30.16 2.28 -1.69
C TYR A 721 30.08 0.80 -1.35
N CYS A 722 29.19 0.08 -2.04
CA CYS A 722 29.07 -1.38 -2.00
C CYS A 722 29.41 -2.02 -3.35
N ALA A 723 30.43 -2.87 -3.34
CA ALA A 723 30.81 -3.73 -4.47
C ALA A 723 29.82 -4.90 -4.60
N ALA A 724 28.77 -4.73 -5.41
CA ALA A 724 27.72 -5.74 -5.62
C ALA A 724 27.16 -5.67 -7.04
N ALA A 725 27.95 -6.15 -8.01
CA ALA A 725 27.60 -6.16 -9.44
C ALA A 725 26.20 -6.77 -9.72
N SER A 726 25.92 -7.94 -9.13
CA SER A 726 24.67 -8.66 -9.35
C SER A 726 23.43 -7.95 -8.78
N ILE A 727 23.62 -7.06 -7.80
CA ILE A 727 22.56 -6.20 -7.27
C ILE A 727 22.35 -5.01 -8.20
N ALA A 728 23.43 -4.37 -8.66
CA ALA A 728 23.37 -3.25 -9.58
C ALA A 728 22.73 -3.62 -10.94
N GLU A 729 23.05 -4.79 -11.49
CA GLU A 729 22.51 -5.28 -12.78
C GLU A 729 21.00 -5.59 -12.73
N ARG A 730 20.48 -5.97 -11.56
CA ARG A 730 19.06 -6.35 -11.37
C ARG A 730 18.27 -5.28 -10.60
N TRP A 731 18.81 -4.08 -10.55
CA TRP A 731 18.20 -2.96 -9.86
C TRP A 731 16.96 -2.45 -10.62
N PRO A 732 15.88 -2.02 -9.93
CA PRO A 732 15.62 -2.13 -8.49
C PRO A 732 14.91 -3.43 -8.09
N GLU A 733 14.54 -4.29 -9.06
CA GLU A 733 13.69 -5.47 -8.85
C GLU A 733 14.24 -6.47 -7.83
N VAL A 734 15.56 -6.58 -7.69
CA VAL A 734 16.20 -7.43 -6.69
C VAL A 734 15.81 -7.07 -5.25
N MET A 735 15.47 -5.80 -4.97
CA MET A 735 15.06 -5.36 -3.63
C MET A 735 13.68 -5.88 -3.20
N LYS A 736 12.89 -6.43 -4.13
CA LYS A 736 11.62 -7.09 -3.83
C LYS A 736 11.81 -8.49 -3.24
N ARG A 737 12.95 -9.11 -3.51
CA ARG A 737 13.23 -10.51 -3.17
C ARG A 737 13.36 -10.68 -1.64
N PRO A 738 12.97 -11.85 -1.10
CA PRO A 738 13.12 -12.12 0.33
C PRO A 738 14.60 -12.12 0.75
N ALA A 739 14.85 -11.95 2.05
CA ALA A 739 16.21 -11.90 2.57
C ALA A 739 17.03 -13.19 2.35
N SER A 740 16.36 -14.32 2.14
CA SER A 740 16.94 -15.64 1.82
C SER A 740 17.29 -15.83 0.34
N ASP A 741 16.95 -14.89 -0.54
CA ASP A 741 17.23 -15.00 -1.97
C ASP A 741 18.75 -15.11 -2.24
N PRO A 742 19.20 -16.01 -3.13
CA PRO A 742 20.61 -16.17 -3.47
C PRO A 742 21.30 -14.88 -3.94
N ALA A 743 20.56 -13.90 -4.45
CA ALA A 743 21.09 -12.58 -4.79
C ALA A 743 21.76 -11.88 -3.60
N PHE A 744 21.35 -12.20 -2.37
CA PHE A 744 21.91 -11.67 -1.13
C PHE A 744 22.93 -12.61 -0.46
N ALA A 745 23.43 -13.62 -1.17
CA ALA A 745 24.57 -14.45 -0.71
C ALA A 745 25.91 -13.69 -0.84
N LEU A 746 26.01 -12.55 -0.16
CA LEU A 746 27.15 -11.63 -0.17
C LEU A 746 27.95 -11.73 1.14
N SER A 747 29.14 -11.13 1.17
CA SER A 747 29.95 -11.06 2.40
C SER A 747 29.25 -10.24 3.49
N PHE A 748 29.60 -10.48 4.76
CA PHE A 748 29.08 -9.70 5.89
C PHE A 748 29.24 -8.19 5.67
N GLN A 749 30.40 -7.75 5.19
CA GLN A 749 30.69 -6.33 4.92
C GLN A 749 29.79 -5.76 3.81
N ALA A 750 29.58 -6.49 2.71
CA ALA A 750 28.69 -6.05 1.64
C ALA A 750 27.23 -6.00 2.12
N LEU A 751 26.79 -6.98 2.90
CA LEU A 751 25.45 -6.99 3.49
C LEU A 751 25.26 -5.87 4.51
N ALA A 752 26.26 -5.56 5.33
CA ALA A 752 26.22 -4.43 6.26
C ALA A 752 26.06 -3.09 5.51
N LYS A 753 26.77 -2.90 4.39
CA LYS A 753 26.62 -1.72 3.52
C LYS A 753 25.29 -1.67 2.79
N LEU A 754 24.72 -2.82 2.40
CA LEU A 754 23.40 -2.89 1.76
C LEU A 754 22.24 -2.82 2.76
N LYS A 755 22.48 -3.02 4.06
CA LYS A 755 21.43 -3.04 5.08
C LYS A 755 20.55 -1.77 5.06
N PRO A 756 21.10 -0.53 5.03
CA PRO A 756 20.27 0.67 5.04
C PRO A 756 19.31 0.76 3.84
N VAL A 757 19.78 0.37 2.66
CA VAL A 757 18.93 0.38 1.46
C VAL A 757 17.89 -0.74 1.51
N ARG A 758 18.25 -1.94 1.97
CA ARG A 758 17.29 -3.05 2.11
C ARG A 758 16.19 -2.73 3.13
N ASP A 759 16.56 -2.15 4.27
CA ASP A 759 15.61 -1.69 5.28
C ASP A 759 14.71 -0.58 4.74
N LEU A 760 15.28 0.42 4.04
CA LEU A 760 14.53 1.49 3.40
C LEU A 760 13.46 0.95 2.44
N PHE A 761 13.85 0.08 1.51
CA PHE A 761 12.91 -0.50 0.54
C PHE A 761 11.81 -1.32 1.22
N TYR A 762 12.15 -2.09 2.26
CA TYR A 762 11.16 -2.80 3.04
C TYR A 762 10.17 -1.85 3.75
N LEU A 763 10.66 -0.78 4.36
CA LEU A 763 9.82 0.18 5.06
C LEU A 763 8.85 0.88 4.11
N ARG A 764 9.32 1.34 2.94
CA ARG A 764 8.46 2.03 1.96
C ARG A 764 7.35 1.12 1.43
N ARG A 765 7.65 -0.14 1.15
CA ARG A 765 6.66 -1.11 0.65
C ARG A 765 5.71 -1.68 1.71
N SER A 766 6.05 -1.58 3.00
CA SER A 766 5.29 -2.25 4.07
C SER A 766 4.60 -1.35 5.06
N LEU A 767 5.01 -0.08 5.17
CA LEU A 767 4.29 0.89 5.98
C LEU A 767 2.94 1.24 5.32
N PRO A 768 1.83 1.26 6.09
CA PRO A 768 0.50 1.49 5.55
C PRO A 768 0.35 2.88 4.94
N ASP A 769 0.84 3.90 5.63
CA ASP A 769 0.86 5.29 5.16
C ASP A 769 2.18 5.97 5.55
N MET A 770 2.97 6.31 4.54
CA MET A 770 4.29 6.94 4.74
C MET A 770 4.19 8.39 5.22
N VAL A 771 3.08 9.08 4.93
CA VAL A 771 2.87 10.47 5.34
C VAL A 771 2.59 10.51 6.85
N GLN A 772 1.72 9.62 7.33
CA GLN A 772 1.44 9.48 8.76
C GLN A 772 2.69 9.09 9.55
N TYR A 773 3.41 8.06 9.07
CA TYR A 773 4.68 7.64 9.65
C TYR A 773 5.66 8.81 9.73
N ARG A 774 5.80 9.58 8.65
CA ARG A 774 6.70 10.73 8.59
C ARG A 774 6.34 11.79 9.62
N MET A 775 5.06 12.17 9.73
CA MET A 775 4.62 13.18 10.71
C MET A 775 4.91 12.73 12.15
N ALA A 776 4.55 11.48 12.49
CA ALA A 776 4.82 10.93 13.82
C ALA A 776 6.33 10.82 14.10
N HIS A 777 7.12 10.36 13.13
CA HIS A 777 8.58 10.26 13.24
C HIS A 777 9.21 11.63 13.50
N LEU A 778 8.84 12.66 12.71
CA LEU A 778 9.39 14.00 12.86
C LEU A 778 9.01 14.61 14.21
N PHE A 779 7.78 14.39 14.69
CA PHE A 779 7.41 14.81 16.04
C PHE A 779 8.25 14.11 17.12
N ILE A 780 8.38 12.78 17.07
CA ILE A 780 9.17 12.01 18.05
C ILE A 780 10.65 12.39 17.99
N LYS A 781 11.20 12.66 16.80
CA LYS A 781 12.56 13.19 16.62
C LYS A 781 12.71 14.54 17.31
N SER A 782 11.84 15.49 17.02
CA SER A 782 11.87 16.83 17.63
C SER A 782 11.69 16.76 19.15
N TRP A 783 10.81 15.88 19.64
CA TRP A 783 10.64 15.62 21.07
C TRP A 783 11.91 15.05 21.72
N ALA A 784 12.51 14.02 21.11
CA ALA A 784 13.73 13.41 21.62
C ALA A 784 14.90 14.40 21.65
N GLN A 785 15.02 15.27 20.63
CA GLN A 785 15.99 16.35 20.59
C GLN A 785 15.73 17.38 21.70
N ALA A 786 14.49 17.84 21.83
CA ALA A 786 14.11 18.81 22.87
C ALA A 786 14.32 18.27 24.29
N ARG A 787 14.16 16.96 24.52
CA ARG A 787 14.35 16.34 25.85
C ARG A 787 15.77 15.87 26.15
N GLY A 788 16.72 16.08 25.22
CA GLY A 788 18.11 15.67 25.40
C GLY A 788 18.29 14.15 25.43
N ILE A 789 17.54 13.43 24.59
CA ILE A 789 17.62 11.96 24.43
C ILE A 789 17.75 11.55 22.96
N TYR A 790 18.30 12.45 22.12
CA TYR A 790 18.59 12.20 20.71
C TYR A 790 20.09 12.33 20.42
N SER A 791 20.82 11.22 20.55
CA SER A 791 22.18 11.04 20.01
C SER A 791 22.60 9.58 20.23
N ALA A 792 22.70 8.80 19.15
CA ALA A 792 23.11 7.41 19.22
C ALA A 792 24.53 7.25 19.81
N LYS A 793 25.42 8.24 19.59
CA LYS A 793 26.78 8.27 20.14
C LYS A 793 26.81 8.24 21.68
N PHE A 794 25.83 8.90 22.31
CA PHE A 794 25.68 8.94 23.77
C PHE A 794 24.79 7.81 24.32
N GLY A 795 24.51 6.77 23.52
CA GLY A 795 23.67 5.65 23.95
C GLY A 795 22.18 5.98 24.06
N PHE A 796 21.74 7.04 23.38
CA PHE A 796 20.34 7.48 23.29
C PHE A 796 19.71 7.16 21.91
N LEU A 797 18.53 7.71 21.64
CA LEU A 797 17.79 7.48 20.40
C LEU A 797 18.47 8.19 19.22
N GLY A 798 18.21 7.66 18.02
CA GLY A 798 18.59 8.21 16.72
C GLY A 798 17.52 7.85 15.70
N GLY A 799 17.67 8.29 14.45
CA GLY A 799 16.62 8.10 13.42
C GLY A 799 16.22 6.63 13.22
N ILE A 800 17.18 5.71 13.16
CA ILE A 800 16.88 4.27 13.03
C ILE A 800 16.19 3.71 14.29
N HIS A 801 16.58 4.15 15.49
CA HIS A 801 15.95 3.73 16.75
C HIS A 801 14.48 4.16 16.81
N ILE A 802 14.17 5.40 16.41
CA ILE A 802 12.79 5.90 16.31
C ILE A 802 12.00 5.04 15.31
N SER A 803 12.62 4.70 14.17
CA SER A 803 11.96 3.85 13.16
C SER A 803 11.61 2.47 13.72
N VAL A 804 12.55 1.81 14.42
CA VAL A 804 12.31 0.48 15.03
C VAL A 804 11.23 0.54 16.12
N LEU A 805 11.13 1.65 16.86
CA LEU A 805 10.08 1.85 17.86
C LEU A 805 8.71 2.16 17.22
N LEU A 806 8.69 2.96 16.16
CA LEU A 806 7.45 3.51 15.59
C LEU A 806 6.77 2.56 14.59
N VAL A 807 7.53 1.84 13.77
CA VAL A 807 6.99 0.95 12.72
C VAL A 807 6.03 -0.11 13.29
N PRO A 808 6.35 -0.82 14.39
CA PRO A 808 5.41 -1.78 14.99
C PRO A 808 4.09 -1.14 15.43
N VAL A 809 4.12 0.08 15.97
CA VAL A 809 2.92 0.85 16.35
C VAL A 809 2.07 1.18 15.12
N CYS A 810 2.68 1.73 14.07
CA CYS A 810 1.96 2.07 12.84
C CYS A 810 1.31 0.84 12.19
N LYS A 811 2.01 -0.30 12.16
CA LYS A 811 1.50 -1.52 11.55
C LYS A 811 0.43 -2.21 12.39
N ALA A 812 0.60 -2.25 13.71
CA ALA A 812 -0.41 -2.84 14.61
C ALA A 812 -1.73 -2.08 14.53
N LEU A 813 -1.69 -0.74 14.58
CA LEU A 813 -2.89 0.10 14.46
C LEU A 813 -3.61 -0.09 13.11
N ALA A 814 -2.85 -0.23 12.02
CA ALA A 814 -3.42 -0.50 10.71
C ALA A 814 -3.99 -1.92 10.58
N TYR A 815 -3.39 -2.90 11.26
CA TYR A 815 -3.86 -4.29 11.25
C TYR A 815 -5.21 -4.47 11.95
N GLU A 816 -5.47 -3.70 13.01
CA GLU A 816 -6.80 -3.68 13.66
C GLU A 816 -7.86 -2.91 12.83
N ASN A 817 -7.53 -2.50 11.60
CA ASN A 817 -8.40 -1.77 10.67
C ASN A 817 -8.98 -0.47 11.26
N GLU A 818 -8.30 0.13 12.22
CA GLU A 818 -8.73 1.38 12.82
C GLU A 818 -8.29 2.57 11.95
N THR A 819 -9.21 3.49 11.66
CA THR A 819 -8.87 4.73 10.97
C THR A 819 -8.10 5.64 11.93
N VAL A 820 -6.78 5.64 11.84
CA VAL A 820 -5.90 6.43 12.72
C VAL A 820 -5.38 7.70 12.05
N THR A 821 -5.12 8.72 12.86
CA THR A 821 -4.45 9.97 12.49
C THR A 821 -3.00 9.97 12.99
N PRO A 822 -2.13 10.87 12.49
CA PRO A 822 -0.78 11.03 13.04
C PRO A 822 -0.76 11.33 14.55
N ALA A 823 -1.79 12.02 15.07
CA ALA A 823 -1.91 12.31 16.49
C ALA A 823 -2.18 11.04 17.31
N ASP A 824 -3.10 10.19 16.84
CA ASP A 824 -3.41 8.90 17.47
C ASP A 824 -2.15 8.01 17.58
N ILE A 825 -1.34 7.98 16.52
CA ILE A 825 -0.08 7.23 16.47
C ILE A 825 0.89 7.73 17.55
N VAL A 826 1.09 9.06 17.65
CA VAL A 826 2.01 9.65 18.63
C VAL A 826 1.55 9.39 20.07
N VAL A 827 0.26 9.54 20.36
CA VAL A 827 -0.30 9.31 21.71
C VAL A 827 -0.19 7.84 22.09
N THR A 828 -0.55 6.93 21.17
CA THR A 828 -0.42 5.48 21.36
C THR A 828 1.03 5.08 21.58
N PHE A 829 1.97 5.65 20.82
CA PHE A 829 3.41 5.42 20.97
C PHE A 829 3.89 5.72 22.39
N PHE A 830 3.57 6.90 22.93
CA PHE A 830 4.01 7.28 24.28
C PHE A 830 3.35 6.44 25.37
N HIS A 831 2.06 6.12 25.23
CA HIS A 831 1.38 5.24 26.16
C HIS A 831 2.03 3.85 26.20
N TYR A 832 2.22 3.24 25.04
CA TYR A 832 2.78 1.89 24.93
C TYR A 832 4.20 1.81 25.52
N TYR A 833 5.10 2.71 25.10
CA TYR A 833 6.50 2.66 25.54
C TYR A 833 6.74 3.16 26.97
N SER A 834 5.76 3.83 27.59
CA SER A 834 5.83 4.18 29.01
C SER A 834 5.67 2.98 29.95
N GLU A 835 5.03 1.91 29.49
CA GLU A 835 4.77 0.67 30.25
C GLU A 835 5.63 -0.51 29.78
N PHE A 836 6.51 -0.28 28.79
CA PHE A 836 7.32 -1.33 28.20
C PHE A 836 8.42 -1.84 29.15
N ASP A 837 8.55 -3.16 29.29
CA ASP A 837 9.62 -3.78 30.07
C ASP A 837 10.96 -3.77 29.31
N TRP A 838 11.66 -2.63 29.38
CA TRP A 838 12.97 -2.46 28.75
C TRP A 838 14.02 -3.47 29.23
N LYS A 839 13.87 -4.04 30.43
CA LYS A 839 14.87 -4.93 31.04
C LYS A 839 14.80 -6.35 30.48
N ASN A 840 13.60 -6.84 30.17
CA ASN A 840 13.44 -8.23 29.69
C ASN A 840 12.88 -8.33 28.26
N SER A 841 12.16 -7.32 27.77
CA SER A 841 11.52 -7.36 26.45
C SER A 841 12.39 -6.75 25.35
N MET A 842 12.08 -7.08 24.08
CA MET A 842 12.75 -6.58 22.89
C MET A 842 11.73 -5.91 21.97
N VAL A 843 12.14 -4.84 21.29
CA VAL A 843 11.30 -4.19 20.28
C VAL A 843 11.71 -4.70 18.91
N PHE A 844 10.75 -5.15 18.10
CA PHE A 844 10.96 -5.62 16.74
C PHE A 844 9.68 -5.45 15.91
N ASP A 845 9.81 -5.46 14.59
CA ASP A 845 8.65 -5.49 13.68
C ASP A 845 8.07 -6.91 13.60
N PRO A 846 6.87 -7.16 14.16
CA PRO A 846 6.26 -8.48 14.18
C PRO A 846 5.86 -8.99 12.80
N PHE A 847 5.62 -8.07 11.85
CA PHE A 847 5.24 -8.41 10.49
C PHE A 847 6.44 -8.84 9.63
N PHE A 848 7.65 -8.41 10.01
CA PHE A 848 8.89 -8.85 9.39
C PHE A 848 9.42 -10.14 10.01
N HIS A 849 9.52 -10.17 11.34
CA HIS A 849 10.14 -11.26 12.09
C HIS A 849 9.10 -12.29 12.53
N LYS A 850 8.61 -13.10 11.58
CA LYS A 850 7.65 -14.19 11.85
C LYS A 850 8.22 -15.25 12.81
N GLU A 851 9.53 -15.51 12.72
CA GLU A 851 10.29 -16.35 13.65
C GLU A 851 11.60 -15.62 14.02
N LEU A 852 11.60 -14.86 15.11
CA LEU A 852 12.78 -14.10 15.54
C LEU A 852 13.82 -15.01 16.19
N ARG A 853 14.90 -15.32 15.46
CA ARG A 853 16.08 -16.02 15.99
C ARG A 853 17.07 -15.03 16.61
N TYR A 854 16.72 -14.45 17.75
CA TYR A 854 17.59 -13.50 18.47
C TYR A 854 17.67 -13.80 19.97
N ASN A 855 18.90 -13.95 20.48
CA ASN A 855 19.16 -14.19 21.90
C ASN A 855 19.72 -12.92 22.55
N ARG A 856 18.87 -12.22 23.31
CA ARG A 856 19.28 -11.04 24.10
C ARG A 856 20.33 -11.42 25.13
N THR A 857 21.38 -10.60 25.23
CA THR A 857 22.40 -10.72 26.27
C THR A 857 22.19 -9.68 27.38
N PHE A 858 22.75 -9.93 28.57
CA PHE A 858 22.70 -8.98 29.69
C PHE A 858 23.45 -7.66 29.40
N ARG A 859 24.31 -7.65 28.37
CA ARG A 859 25.07 -6.47 27.92
C ARG A 859 24.27 -5.56 27.00
N GLU A 860 23.00 -5.88 26.74
CA GLU A 860 22.11 -5.12 25.88
C GLU A 860 20.94 -4.53 26.69
N PRO A 861 21.16 -3.38 27.35
CA PRO A 861 20.11 -2.68 28.09
C PRO A 861 18.96 -2.26 27.18
N LEU A 862 19.25 -1.90 25.92
CA LEU A 862 18.27 -1.53 24.91
C LEU A 862 18.36 -2.51 23.75
N CYS A 863 17.27 -3.21 23.47
CA CYS A 863 17.21 -4.21 22.40
C CYS A 863 16.21 -3.78 21.34
N LEU A 864 16.71 -3.06 20.32
CA LEU A 864 15.92 -2.55 19.19
C LEU A 864 16.33 -3.31 17.93
N ILE A 865 15.55 -4.33 17.60
CA ILE A 865 15.82 -5.25 16.50
C ILE A 865 15.33 -4.64 15.19
N GLY A 866 16.28 -4.31 14.31
CA GLY A 866 16.01 -3.90 12.93
C GLY A 866 15.62 -5.08 12.04
N TRP A 867 15.50 -4.84 10.73
CA TRP A 867 14.95 -5.82 9.79
C TRP A 867 16.02 -6.77 9.25
N HIS A 868 16.94 -6.31 8.42
CA HIS A 868 17.89 -7.20 7.75
C HIS A 868 19.17 -7.46 8.57
N ALA A 869 19.60 -8.72 8.62
CA ALA A 869 20.91 -9.14 9.13
C ALA A 869 22.08 -8.45 8.35
N PRO A 870 23.29 -8.30 8.93
CA PRO A 870 23.81 -9.07 10.08
C PRO A 870 23.86 -8.37 11.44
N ALA A 871 23.65 -7.05 11.53
CA ALA A 871 23.57 -6.32 12.80
C ALA A 871 22.10 -6.03 13.13
N LEU A 872 21.43 -6.97 13.80
CA LEU A 872 20.00 -6.85 14.11
C LEU A 872 19.73 -5.82 15.21
N ASN A 873 20.40 -5.91 16.36
CA ASN A 873 20.26 -4.87 17.38
C ASN A 873 20.91 -3.57 16.90
N THR A 874 20.08 -2.55 16.75
CA THR A 874 20.47 -1.23 16.25
C THR A 874 21.00 -0.31 17.34
N ALA A 875 20.83 -0.67 18.63
CA ALA A 875 21.20 0.16 19.78
C ALA A 875 22.34 -0.43 20.66
N PRO A 876 23.47 -0.89 20.10
CA PRO A 876 24.53 -1.57 20.87
C PRO A 876 25.28 -0.65 21.85
N ILE A 877 25.18 0.67 21.67
CA ILE A 877 25.87 1.68 22.50
C ILE A 877 25.06 1.99 23.77
N ALA A 878 23.77 1.66 23.83
CA ALA A 878 22.93 2.02 24.97
C ALA A 878 23.41 1.40 26.29
N SER A 879 23.27 2.15 27.38
CA SER A 879 23.64 1.74 28.73
C SER A 879 22.41 1.70 29.64
N ILE A 880 22.50 1.03 30.80
CA ILE A 880 21.38 0.98 31.77
C ILE A 880 20.92 2.40 32.17
N PRO A 881 21.82 3.36 32.50
CA PRO A 881 21.40 4.72 32.82
C PRO A 881 20.73 5.49 31.66
N THR A 882 21.18 5.28 30.41
CA THR A 882 20.56 5.93 29.26
C THR A 882 19.16 5.37 28.98
N VAL A 883 18.97 4.06 29.13
CA VAL A 883 17.65 3.42 29.03
C VAL A 883 16.70 3.87 30.14
N ALA A 884 17.19 4.00 31.38
CA ALA A 884 16.39 4.54 32.48
C ALA A 884 15.92 5.99 32.20
N THR A 885 16.80 6.81 31.61
CA THR A 885 16.46 8.18 31.18
C THR A 885 15.39 8.17 30.09
N ILE A 886 15.53 7.33 29.05
CA ILE A 886 14.54 7.18 27.97
C ILE A 886 13.17 6.76 28.55
N SER A 887 13.16 5.73 29.41
CA SER A 887 11.94 5.23 30.06
C SER A 887 11.26 6.31 30.91
N SER A 888 12.04 7.11 31.65
CA SER A 888 11.50 8.21 32.46
C SER A 888 10.87 9.31 31.59
N GLU A 889 11.47 9.66 30.45
CA GLU A 889 10.91 10.65 29.54
C GLU A 889 9.64 10.15 28.84
N PHE A 890 9.54 8.86 28.50
CA PHE A 890 8.26 8.26 28.05
C PHE A 890 7.19 8.33 29.14
N GLY A 891 7.52 7.99 30.39
CA GLY A 891 6.61 8.13 31.53
C GLY A 891 6.19 9.58 31.81
N ARG A 892 7.07 10.55 31.56
CA ARG A 892 6.74 11.98 31.59
C ARG A 892 5.75 12.35 30.49
N ALA A 893 6.00 11.95 29.24
CA ALA A 893 5.09 12.21 28.12
C ALA A 893 3.69 11.64 28.37
N LYS A 894 3.58 10.40 28.87
CA LYS A 894 2.30 9.79 29.24
C LYS A 894 1.55 10.59 30.31
N ARG A 895 2.24 11.05 31.36
CA ARG A 895 1.62 11.89 32.40
C ARG A 895 1.09 13.20 31.83
N MET A 896 1.81 13.81 30.90
CA MET A 896 1.36 15.02 30.22
C MET A 896 0.16 14.76 29.31
N LEU A 897 0.12 13.61 28.63
CA LEU A 897 -1.02 13.20 27.80
C LEU A 897 -2.27 12.84 28.62
N SER A 898 -2.09 12.51 29.90
CA SER A 898 -3.20 12.29 30.84
C SER A 898 -3.87 13.59 31.27
N ASP A 899 -3.24 14.75 31.01
CA ASP A 899 -3.79 16.07 31.25
C ASP A 899 -4.68 16.49 30.07
N GLY A 900 -5.95 16.83 30.34
CA GLY A 900 -6.93 17.20 29.32
C GLY A 900 -6.55 18.45 28.51
N ASP A 901 -5.74 19.33 29.10
CA ASP A 901 -5.29 20.59 28.49
C ASP A 901 -3.91 20.46 27.79
N CYS A 902 -3.43 19.23 27.58
CA CYS A 902 -2.18 19.01 26.85
C CYS A 902 -2.28 19.51 25.42
N ILE A 903 -1.28 20.28 24.98
CA ILE A 903 -1.11 20.75 23.60
C ILE A 903 0.29 20.38 23.07
N TRP A 904 0.49 20.43 21.75
CA TRP A 904 1.74 20.01 21.11
C TRP A 904 2.98 20.74 21.66
N GLY A 905 2.87 22.06 21.90
CA GLY A 905 3.95 22.87 22.45
C GLY A 905 4.38 22.45 23.86
N LYS A 906 3.41 22.11 24.72
CA LYS A 906 3.62 21.59 26.08
C LYS A 906 4.28 20.20 26.01
N LEU A 907 3.74 19.28 25.21
CA LEU A 907 4.29 17.92 25.06
C LEU A 907 5.73 17.93 24.52
N LEU A 908 6.03 18.81 23.56
CA LEU A 908 7.37 19.00 23.01
C LEU A 908 8.35 19.62 24.04
N GLY A 909 7.85 20.35 25.04
CA GLY A 909 8.64 21.02 26.08
C GLY A 909 9.10 22.43 25.69
N THR A 910 8.27 23.16 24.94
CA THR A 910 8.61 24.48 24.38
C THR A 910 7.90 25.66 25.04
N GLU A 911 6.87 25.42 25.86
CA GLU A 911 6.25 26.46 26.68
C GLU A 911 6.99 26.58 28.02
N ALA A 912 7.82 27.61 28.14
CA ALA A 912 8.16 28.17 29.43
C ALA A 912 7.23 29.38 29.66
N GLU A 913 6.64 29.46 30.84
CA GLU A 913 5.97 30.69 31.31
C GLU A 913 6.91 31.88 31.09
N THR A 914 6.36 32.92 30.47
CA THR A 914 7.04 34.17 30.10
C THR A 914 7.97 34.71 31.19
N ALA A 915 9.28 34.69 30.93
CA ALA A 915 10.24 35.67 31.45
C ALA A 915 11.46 35.77 30.51
N LEU A 916 11.52 36.88 29.76
CA LEU A 916 12.67 37.43 29.03
C LEU A 916 13.61 36.46 28.29
N GLY A 917 13.40 36.34 26.97
CA GLY A 917 14.46 36.50 25.96
C GLY A 917 15.71 35.62 25.97
N SER A 918 15.75 34.49 26.69
CA SER A 918 16.88 33.57 26.63
C SER A 918 16.73 32.57 25.47
N VAL A 919 17.80 32.41 24.69
CA VAL A 919 17.91 31.53 23.51
C VAL A 919 18.18 30.06 23.93
N GLN A 920 17.98 29.72 25.21
CA GLN A 920 18.23 28.38 25.72
C GLN A 920 17.04 27.45 25.43
N ALA A 921 17.32 26.20 25.05
CA ALA A 921 16.30 25.16 25.02
C ALA A 921 15.78 24.93 26.46
N PRO A 922 14.47 25.09 26.75
CA PRO A 922 13.92 25.05 28.12
C PRO A 922 14.32 23.80 28.92
N ALA A 923 14.48 22.66 28.24
CA ALA A 923 14.85 21.40 28.85
C ALA A 923 16.34 21.30 29.24
N ALA A 924 17.25 22.01 28.56
CA ALA A 924 18.65 22.06 28.96
C ALA A 924 18.79 22.87 30.26
N THR A 925 18.04 23.97 30.37
CA THR A 925 17.91 24.74 31.60
C THR A 925 17.25 23.91 32.71
N GLU A 926 16.17 23.18 32.41
CA GLU A 926 15.56 22.20 33.33
C GLU A 926 16.60 21.19 33.81
N PHE A 927 17.43 20.63 32.91
CA PHE A 927 18.50 19.69 33.26
C PHE A 927 19.54 20.31 34.20
N LEU A 928 20.00 21.54 33.95
CA LEU A 928 20.97 22.25 34.80
C LEU A 928 20.44 22.52 36.21
N HIS A 929 19.12 22.58 36.39
CA HIS A 929 18.47 22.76 37.69
C HIS A 929 17.91 21.47 38.30
N ALA A 930 17.88 20.37 37.56
CA ALA A 930 17.27 19.10 37.99
C ALA A 930 18.11 18.35 39.03
N PHE A 931 19.44 18.51 39.04
CA PHE A 931 20.34 17.78 39.92
C PHE A 931 21.09 18.70 40.87
N LYS A 932 21.40 18.19 42.07
CA LYS A 932 22.22 18.92 43.07
C LYS A 932 23.72 18.82 42.80
N THR A 933 24.12 17.74 42.13
CA THR A 933 25.51 17.35 41.87
C THR A 933 25.63 16.83 40.44
N TYR A 934 26.73 17.19 39.79
CA TYR A 934 27.05 16.83 38.42
C TYR A 934 28.48 16.28 38.33
N ILE A 935 28.74 15.45 37.33
CA ILE A 935 30.09 15.21 36.82
C ILE A 935 30.29 16.18 35.67
N LYS A 936 31.33 17.00 35.77
CA LYS A 936 31.77 17.93 34.72
C LYS A 936 32.98 17.33 34.02
N ILE A 937 32.84 17.06 32.73
CA ILE A 937 33.93 16.61 31.85
C ILE A 937 34.39 17.82 31.05
N ASP A 938 35.45 18.48 31.50
CA ASP A 938 36.04 19.64 30.83
C ASP A 938 36.96 19.18 29.71
N ALA A 939 36.84 19.78 28.53
CA ALA A 939 37.65 19.51 27.36
C ALA A 939 38.14 20.82 26.74
N HIS A 940 39.46 20.94 26.61
CA HIS A 940 40.14 22.10 26.06
C HIS A 940 41.01 21.65 24.88
N TYR A 941 41.02 22.44 23.83
CA TYR A 941 41.88 22.25 22.67
C TYR A 941 42.41 23.59 22.17
N TRP A 942 43.72 23.73 22.08
CA TRP A 942 44.41 24.93 21.60
C TRP A 942 45.40 24.62 20.48
N GLY A 943 45.20 23.49 19.78
CA GLY A 943 46.02 23.10 18.65
C GLY A 943 45.70 23.90 17.38
N PRO A 944 46.65 23.97 16.43
CA PRO A 944 46.50 24.77 15.21
C PRO A 944 45.50 24.16 14.18
N SER A 945 45.16 22.87 14.31
CA SER A 945 44.30 22.15 13.35
C SER A 945 42.89 21.97 13.91
N GLN A 946 41.86 22.45 13.19
CA GLN A 946 40.47 22.17 13.54
C GLN A 946 40.08 20.70 13.32
N GLU A 947 40.71 20.01 12.37
CA GLU A 947 40.47 18.57 12.15
C GLU A 947 40.91 17.72 13.34
N LYS A 948 42.10 17.98 13.88
CA LYS A 948 42.58 17.30 15.09
C LYS A 948 41.68 17.61 16.29
N SER A 949 41.16 18.83 16.39
CA SER A 949 40.13 19.19 17.39
C SER A 949 38.91 18.30 17.26
N GLY A 950 38.34 18.17 16.06
CA GLY A 950 37.14 17.36 15.84
C GLY A 950 37.36 15.86 16.05
N ARG A 951 38.54 15.33 15.71
CA ARG A 951 38.91 13.93 16.01
C ARG A 951 38.99 13.68 17.50
N PHE A 952 39.61 14.59 18.27
CA PHE A 952 39.70 14.48 19.73
C PHE A 952 38.32 14.55 20.38
N ILE A 953 37.53 15.60 20.07
CA ILE A 953 36.20 15.80 20.66
C ILE A 953 35.26 14.64 20.30
N GLY A 954 35.18 14.26 19.02
CA GLY A 954 34.32 13.15 18.60
C GLY A 954 34.71 11.81 19.22
N TRP A 955 36.01 11.57 19.44
CA TRP A 955 36.46 10.39 20.17
C TRP A 955 36.11 10.46 21.66
N LEU A 956 36.29 11.60 22.33
CA LEU A 956 35.89 11.79 23.74
C LEU A 956 34.38 11.51 23.93
N GLU A 957 33.53 12.06 23.05
CA GLU A 957 32.08 11.82 23.06
C GLU A 957 31.74 10.33 23.00
N SER A 958 32.42 9.57 22.14
CA SER A 958 32.20 8.13 21.99
C SER A 958 32.52 7.31 23.25
N ARG A 959 33.32 7.88 24.18
CA ARG A 959 33.73 7.24 25.43
C ARG A 959 32.88 7.64 26.63
N CYS A 960 32.08 8.70 26.54
CA CYS A 960 31.23 9.16 27.65
C CYS A 960 30.26 8.08 28.16
N VAL A 961 29.77 7.20 27.28
CA VAL A 961 28.88 6.10 27.71
C VAL A 961 29.61 5.05 28.55
N MET A 962 30.90 4.82 28.30
CA MET A 962 31.69 3.91 29.13
C MET A 962 31.77 4.41 30.57
N LEU A 963 31.84 5.72 30.77
CA LEU A 963 31.79 6.31 32.11
C LEU A 963 30.45 6.03 32.80
N LEU A 964 29.32 6.15 32.09
CA LEU A 964 28.00 5.79 32.64
C LEU A 964 27.91 4.30 33.02
N VAL A 965 28.49 3.42 32.21
CA VAL A 965 28.57 1.98 32.51
C VAL A 965 29.39 1.72 33.77
N ASP A 966 30.54 2.39 33.91
CA ASP A 966 31.39 2.25 35.09
C ASP A 966 30.74 2.80 36.37
N ILE A 967 30.03 3.94 36.26
CA ILE A 967 29.22 4.50 37.36
C ILE A 967 28.15 3.49 37.77
N ASN A 968 27.32 3.00 36.85
CA ASN A 968 26.26 2.05 37.17
C ASN A 968 26.79 0.73 37.76
N ARG A 969 27.96 0.27 37.30
CA ARG A 969 28.60 -0.96 37.79
C ARG A 969 29.14 -0.82 39.21
N LYS A 970 29.85 0.27 39.50
CA LYS A 970 30.52 0.50 40.81
C LYS A 970 29.59 1.20 41.83
N LEU A 971 28.57 1.92 41.38
CA LEU A 971 27.67 2.78 42.18
C LEU A 971 26.19 2.48 41.85
N LYS A 972 25.69 1.31 42.26
CA LYS A 972 24.36 0.79 41.84
C LYS A 972 23.15 1.65 42.23
N HIS A 973 23.27 2.49 43.26
CA HIS A 973 22.17 3.35 43.78
C HIS A 973 22.20 4.78 43.23
N LEU A 974 23.11 5.06 42.29
CA LEU A 974 23.29 6.39 41.73
C LEU A 974 22.79 6.43 40.28
N LEU A 975 21.72 7.20 40.06
CA LEU A 975 21.21 7.50 38.73
C LEU A 975 22.08 8.57 38.08
N ALA A 976 22.62 8.25 36.91
CA ALA A 976 23.47 9.13 36.11
C ALA A 976 22.79 9.49 34.79
N ARG A 977 22.50 10.78 34.57
CA ARG A 977 21.90 11.29 33.33
C ARG A 977 22.89 12.21 32.61
N ILE A 978 23.40 11.78 31.46
CA ILE A 978 24.19 12.65 30.58
C ILE A 978 23.29 13.52 29.72
N TRP A 979 23.69 14.78 29.48
CA TRP A 979 23.08 15.61 28.44
C TRP A 979 23.89 15.47 27.14
N PRO A 980 23.25 15.16 25.99
CA PRO A 980 23.95 14.81 24.75
C PRO A 980 24.39 16.04 23.95
N SER A 981 24.88 17.08 24.63
CA SER A 981 25.42 18.30 24.03
C SER A 981 26.43 18.94 24.98
N ARG A 982 27.30 19.75 24.40
CA ARG A 982 28.34 20.49 25.13
C ARG A 982 27.76 21.73 25.79
N PHE A 983 28.40 22.17 26.86
CA PHE A 983 28.11 23.41 27.55
C PHE A 983 29.34 24.34 27.55
N LEU A 984 29.10 25.62 27.30
CA LEU A 984 30.09 26.69 27.39
C LEU A 984 29.81 27.55 28.62
N ASP A 985 30.87 28.05 29.26
CA ASP A 985 30.77 29.02 30.35
C ASP A 985 30.69 30.44 29.78
N VAL A 986 29.52 31.07 29.94
CA VAL A 986 29.25 32.43 29.45
C VAL A 986 30.12 33.46 30.18
N SER A 987 30.54 33.18 31.41
CA SER A 987 31.36 34.08 32.21
C SER A 987 32.84 34.10 31.82
N ALA A 988 33.28 33.14 30.98
CA ALA A 988 34.64 33.05 30.46
C ALA A 988 34.85 33.80 29.12
N GLY A 989 33.82 34.45 28.56
CA GLY A 989 33.87 35.03 27.21
C GLY A 989 34.29 36.50 27.14
N ALA A 990 35.46 36.79 26.55
CA ALA A 990 35.76 38.06 25.83
C ALA A 990 37.05 38.08 24.98
N GLU A 991 38.04 37.20 25.17
CA GLU A 991 39.37 37.38 24.53
C GLU A 991 39.99 36.15 23.82
N THR A 992 39.27 35.04 23.63
CA THR A 992 39.82 33.91 22.89
C THR A 992 39.63 34.09 21.38
N SER A 993 40.75 34.22 20.68
CA SER A 993 40.84 34.10 19.22
C SER A 993 40.13 32.81 18.79
N GLY A 994 39.47 32.76 17.64
CA GLY A 994 38.70 31.60 17.15
C GLY A 994 39.50 30.29 16.89
N ALA A 995 40.69 30.16 17.47
CA ALA A 995 41.60 29.01 17.37
C ALA A 995 41.55 28.07 18.60
N GLU A 996 40.96 28.48 19.74
CA GLU A 996 40.92 27.66 20.96
C GLU A 996 39.48 27.25 21.32
N TYR A 997 39.28 25.97 21.58
CA TYR A 997 38.02 25.42 22.07
C TYR A 997 38.11 25.15 23.58
N HIS A 998 37.08 25.57 24.31
CA HIS A 998 36.91 25.31 25.73
C HIS A 998 35.44 25.06 26.03
N GLY A 999 35.09 23.83 26.41
CA GLY A 999 33.72 23.47 26.78
C GLY A 999 33.67 22.22 27.63
N CYS A 1000 32.48 21.88 28.14
CA CYS A 1000 32.30 20.74 29.03
C CYS A 1000 31.07 19.88 28.71
N TYR A 1001 31.09 18.63 29.15
CA TYR A 1001 29.92 17.76 29.18
C TYR A 1001 29.46 17.55 30.62
N LEU A 1002 28.15 17.40 30.82
CA LEU A 1002 27.56 17.26 32.14
C LEU A 1002 26.80 15.94 32.29
N ILE A 1003 27.04 15.27 33.42
CA ILE A 1003 26.27 14.11 33.88
C ILE A 1003 25.63 14.45 35.22
N GLY A 1004 24.31 14.63 35.24
CA GLY A 1004 23.54 14.84 36.46
C GLY A 1004 23.47 13.58 37.31
N LEU A 1005 23.63 13.74 38.63
CA LEU A 1005 23.60 12.64 39.59
C LEU A 1005 22.43 12.77 40.56
N ALA A 1006 21.62 11.72 40.67
CA ALA A 1006 20.53 11.60 41.62
C ALA A 1006 20.63 10.27 42.38
N TRP A 1007 20.25 10.27 43.66
CA TRP A 1007 20.19 9.06 44.48
C TRP A 1007 18.83 8.40 44.30
N ASP A 1008 18.82 7.08 44.29
CA ASP A 1008 17.58 6.31 44.38
C ASP A 1008 16.97 6.47 45.80
N ASP A 1009 15.65 6.71 45.87
CA ASP A 1009 14.95 7.14 47.09
C ASP A 1009 14.99 6.09 48.23
N ASP A 1010 15.39 4.85 47.93
CA ASP A 1010 15.47 3.71 48.86
C ASP A 1010 16.85 3.52 49.54
N SER A 1011 17.79 4.47 49.38
CA SER A 1011 19.16 4.33 49.91
C SER A 1011 19.34 4.88 51.34
N ASN A 1012 19.74 4.00 52.27
CA ASN A 1012 20.24 4.40 53.59
C ASN A 1012 21.52 5.23 53.43
N LYS A 1013 21.53 6.45 54.00
CA LYS A 1013 22.62 7.44 53.91
C LYS A 1013 23.95 7.04 54.60
N GLU A 1014 24.15 5.77 54.96
CA GLU A 1014 25.30 5.33 55.76
C GLU A 1014 26.61 5.14 54.97
N ASP A 1015 26.59 5.11 53.62
CA ASP A 1015 27.78 4.83 52.78
C ASP A 1015 28.32 6.01 51.95
N ALA A 1016 28.01 7.26 52.32
CA ALA A 1016 28.39 8.44 51.52
C ALA A 1016 29.92 8.58 51.27
N LYS A 1017 30.73 8.10 52.22
CA LYS A 1017 32.21 8.17 52.14
C LYS A 1017 32.77 7.12 51.18
N GLU A 1018 32.22 5.91 51.19
CA GLU A 1018 32.61 4.83 50.28
C GLU A 1018 32.19 5.15 48.84
N VAL A 1019 30.97 5.69 48.65
CA VAL A 1019 30.51 6.16 47.34
C VAL A 1019 31.38 7.30 46.81
N GLY A 1020 31.81 8.23 47.66
CA GLY A 1020 32.74 9.30 47.28
C GLY A 1020 34.10 8.74 46.78
N MET A 1021 34.69 7.77 47.49
CA MET A 1021 35.94 7.13 47.07
C MET A 1021 35.79 6.33 45.77
N ALA A 1022 34.71 5.57 45.64
CA ALA A 1022 34.42 4.79 44.44
C ALA A 1022 34.19 5.71 43.22
N MET A 1023 33.47 6.84 43.40
CA MET A 1023 33.29 7.85 42.35
C MET A 1023 34.61 8.45 41.91
N GLN A 1024 35.46 8.87 42.85
CA GLN A 1024 36.77 9.44 42.51
C GLN A 1024 37.64 8.43 41.73
N THR A 1025 37.60 7.16 42.11
CA THR A 1025 38.29 6.08 41.40
C THR A 1025 37.77 5.93 39.97
N VAL A 1026 36.44 5.93 39.76
CA VAL A 1026 35.82 5.86 38.42
C VAL A 1026 36.29 7.00 37.51
N LEU A 1027 36.30 8.23 38.03
CA LEU A 1027 36.69 9.41 37.26
C LEU A 1027 38.19 9.39 36.92
N GLN A 1028 39.05 9.01 37.86
CA GLN A 1028 40.49 8.85 37.62
C GLN A 1028 40.77 7.73 36.59
N ASP A 1029 40.07 6.60 36.69
CA ASP A 1029 40.18 5.50 35.71
C ASP A 1029 39.75 5.97 34.30
N PHE A 1030 38.74 6.82 34.20
CA PHE A 1030 38.27 7.40 32.95
C PHE A 1030 39.30 8.39 32.38
N GLU A 1031 39.75 9.37 33.16
CA GLU A 1031 40.79 10.32 32.74
C GLU A 1031 42.06 9.59 32.26
N ALA A 1032 42.53 8.61 33.04
CA ALA A 1032 43.73 7.86 32.71
C ALA A 1032 43.57 7.01 31.44
N ARG A 1033 42.36 6.54 31.12
CA ARG A 1033 42.09 5.83 29.86
C ARG A 1033 42.11 6.77 28.67
N ILE A 1034 41.52 7.97 28.82
CA ILE A 1034 41.51 8.95 27.74
C ILE A 1034 42.94 9.48 27.49
N ARG A 1035 43.65 9.92 28.52
CA ARG A 1035 45.00 10.48 28.34
C ARG A 1035 46.06 9.47 27.85
N ARG A 1036 45.78 8.17 27.90
CA ARG A 1036 46.68 7.10 27.42
C ARG A 1036 46.57 6.85 25.90
N ASP A 1037 45.52 7.33 25.24
CA ASP A 1037 45.30 7.09 23.81
C ASP A 1037 45.99 8.18 22.98
N GLU A 1038 47.29 8.01 22.74
CA GLU A 1038 48.15 8.97 22.01
C GLU A 1038 47.68 9.23 20.57
N LYS A 1039 46.80 8.38 20.01
CA LYS A 1039 46.24 8.58 18.67
C LYS A 1039 45.25 9.75 18.61
N TYR A 1040 44.53 10.00 19.70
CA TYR A 1040 43.47 11.01 19.77
C TYR A 1040 43.74 12.09 20.84
N TYR A 1041 44.62 11.82 21.80
CA TYR A 1041 44.97 12.74 22.88
C TYR A 1041 46.44 13.16 22.76
N ASP A 1042 46.67 14.44 22.43
CA ASP A 1042 48.00 15.06 22.46
C ASP A 1042 48.08 16.09 23.59
N SER A 1043 48.85 15.80 24.63
CA SER A 1043 48.99 16.68 25.81
C SER A 1043 49.54 18.07 25.49
N HIS A 1044 50.15 18.28 24.32
CA HIS A 1044 50.65 19.60 23.90
C HIS A 1044 49.55 20.52 23.37
N PHE A 1045 48.42 19.97 22.92
CA PHE A 1045 47.36 20.69 22.22
C PHE A 1045 45.97 20.47 22.82
N CYS A 1046 45.79 19.47 23.68
CA CYS A 1046 44.51 19.21 24.32
C CYS A 1046 44.65 18.84 25.80
N TRP A 1047 43.60 19.15 26.56
CA TRP A 1047 43.46 18.81 27.97
C TRP A 1047 42.04 18.34 28.25
N MET A 1048 41.91 17.30 29.08
CA MET A 1048 40.61 16.80 29.55
C MET A 1048 40.68 16.48 31.04
N SER A 1049 39.63 16.84 31.79
CA SER A 1049 39.41 16.36 33.16
C SER A 1049 37.96 15.99 33.41
N ALA A 1050 37.71 15.08 34.37
CA ALA A 1050 36.39 14.67 34.80
C ALA A 1050 36.28 14.83 36.32
N THR A 1051 35.48 15.79 36.77
CA THR A 1051 35.38 16.18 38.19
C THR A 1051 33.94 16.20 38.68
N VAL A 1052 33.73 16.10 39.99
CA VAL A 1052 32.40 16.27 40.61
C VAL A 1052 32.21 17.75 40.98
N ALA A 1053 31.13 18.35 40.49
CA ALA A 1053 30.74 19.73 40.76
C ALA A 1053 29.35 19.80 41.41
N ARG A 1054 29.13 20.76 42.32
CA ARG A 1054 27.77 21.05 42.81
C ARG A 1054 27.07 22.01 41.87
N ALA A 1055 25.74 22.01 41.87
CA ALA A 1055 24.95 22.84 40.96
C ALA A 1055 25.32 24.34 41.01
N HIS A 1056 25.63 24.88 42.19
CA HIS A 1056 26.04 26.28 42.34
C HIS A 1056 27.49 26.57 41.90
N ASP A 1057 28.31 25.53 41.75
CA ASP A 1057 29.72 25.64 41.34
C ASP A 1057 29.88 25.59 39.80
N LEU A 1058 28.81 25.32 39.04
CA LEU A 1058 28.85 25.17 37.57
C LEU A 1058 28.91 26.49 36.79
N GLY A 1059 28.64 27.63 37.42
CA GLY A 1059 28.58 28.93 36.73
C GLY A 1059 27.34 29.08 35.82
N THR A 1060 27.36 30.09 34.95
CA THR A 1060 26.30 30.32 33.96
C THR A 1060 26.64 29.58 32.67
N LEU A 1061 26.10 28.38 32.52
CA LEU A 1061 26.35 27.52 31.38
C LEU A 1061 25.28 27.65 30.30
N GLU A 1062 25.71 27.64 29.04
CA GLU A 1062 24.85 27.61 27.86
C GLU A 1062 25.19 26.43 26.95
N VAL A 1063 24.19 25.87 26.28
CA VAL A 1063 24.43 24.80 25.31
C VAL A 1063 25.24 25.37 24.15
N ASP A 1064 26.34 24.69 23.83
CA ASP A 1064 27.21 25.07 22.73
C ASP A 1064 26.49 24.93 21.37
N GLN A 1065 26.33 26.05 20.67
CA GLN A 1065 25.77 26.08 19.31
C GLN A 1065 26.85 26.12 18.22
N SER A 1066 28.13 26.12 18.61
CA SER A 1066 29.24 26.25 17.68
C SER A 1066 29.63 24.91 17.03
N LEU A 1067 30.11 24.98 15.79
CA LEU A 1067 30.37 23.82 14.91
C LEU A 1067 31.71 23.12 15.21
N TRP A 1068 32.30 23.31 16.39
CA TRP A 1068 33.53 22.60 16.78
C TRP A 1068 33.25 21.09 16.75
N GLY A 1069 34.11 20.30 16.13
CA GLY A 1069 33.86 18.87 15.92
C GLY A 1069 33.04 18.49 14.68
N GLU A 1070 32.45 19.46 13.96
CA GLU A 1070 31.84 19.23 12.64
C GLU A 1070 32.78 19.49 11.46
N TYR A 1071 33.85 20.27 11.66
CA TYR A 1071 34.86 20.55 10.63
C TYR A 1071 36.15 19.80 10.92
N GLY A 1072 36.47 18.85 10.04
CA GLY A 1072 37.82 18.35 9.90
C GLY A 1072 38.17 18.28 8.42
N GLY A 1073 38.74 19.36 7.89
CA GLY A 1073 39.23 19.40 6.53
C GLY A 1073 40.07 20.65 6.28
N GLU A 1074 41.38 20.46 6.15
CA GLU A 1074 42.11 20.84 4.94
C GLU A 1074 43.11 19.72 4.64
N THR A 1075 43.24 19.42 3.35
CA THR A 1075 44.03 18.35 2.74
C THR A 1075 45.53 18.60 2.88
N ASP A 1076 46.25 17.75 3.60
CA ASP A 1076 47.64 17.44 3.24
C ASP A 1076 47.61 16.28 2.23
N ASP A 1077 47.60 16.66 0.95
CA ASP A 1077 47.63 15.77 -0.22
C ASP A 1077 48.99 15.05 -0.39
N ASP A 1078 49.93 15.12 0.58
CA ASP A 1078 51.31 14.61 0.41
C ASP A 1078 51.72 13.40 1.28
N GLU A 1079 50.93 12.98 2.29
CA GLU A 1079 51.28 11.81 3.13
C GLU A 1079 50.28 10.64 3.08
N SER A 1080 49.14 10.77 2.38
CA SER A 1080 48.05 9.77 2.40
C SER A 1080 48.07 8.71 1.28
N ASP A 1081 49.00 8.81 0.33
CA ASP A 1081 49.11 7.81 -0.74
C ASP A 1081 49.78 6.50 -0.28
N GLU A 1082 50.55 6.51 0.82
CA GLU A 1082 51.20 5.30 1.36
C GLU A 1082 50.30 4.50 2.34
N GLU A 1083 49.28 5.10 2.97
CA GLU A 1083 48.40 4.39 3.92
C GLU A 1083 47.26 3.58 3.23
N LEU A 1084 46.96 3.85 1.95
CA LEU A 1084 46.01 3.05 1.16
C LEU A 1084 46.60 1.75 0.61
N ASP A 1085 47.91 1.57 0.71
CA ASP A 1085 48.62 0.38 0.28
C ASP A 1085 48.87 -0.61 1.42
N GLU A 1086 48.82 -0.18 2.68
CA GLU A 1086 49.10 -1.07 3.80
C GLU A 1086 47.82 -1.66 4.42
N GLU A 1087 46.73 -0.93 4.67
CA GLU A 1087 45.63 -1.53 5.46
C GLU A 1087 44.57 -2.37 4.70
N GLU A 1088 44.61 -2.45 3.36
CA GLU A 1088 43.89 -3.52 2.62
C GLU A 1088 44.72 -4.81 2.47
N ASP A 1089 46.04 -4.74 2.70
CA ASP A 1089 46.97 -5.89 2.71
C ASP A 1089 47.34 -6.37 4.14
N PHE A 1090 47.11 -5.56 5.18
CA PHE A 1090 47.48 -5.88 6.57
C PHE A 1090 46.40 -6.63 7.38
N ASP A 1091 45.18 -6.81 6.88
CA ASP A 1091 44.23 -7.80 7.44
C ASP A 1091 44.54 -9.25 6.98
N ASP A 1092 45.61 -9.44 6.19
CA ASP A 1092 46.17 -10.75 5.81
C ASP A 1092 47.51 -11.08 6.54
N ALA A 1093 47.93 -10.31 7.56
CA ALA A 1093 49.08 -10.66 8.41
C ALA A 1093 48.90 -10.24 9.90
N GLU A 1094 48.60 -11.21 10.77
CA GLU A 1094 48.60 -11.02 12.23
C GLU A 1094 50.01 -10.68 12.77
N GLU A 1095 49.99 -9.84 13.82
CA GLU A 1095 51.08 -9.28 14.62
C GLU A 1095 52.25 -10.24 14.97
N GLU A 1096 53.48 -9.84 14.64
CA GLU A 1096 54.66 -10.21 15.43
C GLU A 1096 55.23 -8.96 16.13
N SER A 1097 55.06 -8.93 17.44
CA SER A 1097 55.66 -7.99 18.37
C SER A 1097 57.19 -7.93 18.23
N LYS A 1098 57.76 -6.74 18.08
CA LYS A 1098 59.19 -6.49 18.31
C LYS A 1098 59.50 -6.61 19.82
N GLY A 1099 60.02 -7.78 20.22
CA GLY A 1099 60.69 -8.01 21.49
C GLY A 1099 62.03 -8.72 21.26
N HIS A 1100 63.11 -8.18 21.83
CA HIS A 1100 64.48 -8.66 21.67
C HIS A 1100 64.70 -10.13 22.09
N LYS A 1101 65.67 -10.75 21.40
CA LYS A 1101 66.14 -12.16 21.50
C LYS A 1101 66.51 -12.63 22.91
N SER A 1102 66.09 -13.85 23.26
CA SER A 1102 66.97 -14.88 23.85
C SER A 1102 66.49 -16.30 23.49
N THR A 1103 67.42 -17.26 23.53
CA THR A 1103 67.53 -18.50 22.74
C THR A 1103 66.83 -19.76 23.30
N GLY A 1104 66.32 -20.66 22.43
CA GLY A 1104 66.07 -22.09 22.73
C GLY A 1104 65.11 -22.81 21.73
N PRO A 1105 65.35 -24.08 21.30
CA PRO A 1105 64.71 -24.66 20.10
C PRO A 1105 63.52 -25.60 20.38
N GLY A 1106 62.53 -25.63 19.47
CA GLY A 1106 61.49 -26.68 19.49
C GLY A 1106 60.43 -26.63 18.37
N SER A 1107 60.64 -27.47 17.36
CA SER A 1107 59.64 -28.10 16.44
C SER A 1107 58.82 -27.23 15.46
N ARG A 1108 59.21 -27.27 14.17
CA ARG A 1108 58.46 -26.85 12.98
C ARG A 1108 57.23 -27.75 12.73
N ALA A 1109 56.07 -27.14 12.43
CA ALA A 1109 55.02 -27.76 11.62
C ALA A 1109 54.91 -27.03 10.26
N ALA A 1110 54.76 -27.80 9.19
CA ALA A 1110 54.95 -27.37 7.80
C ALA A 1110 53.81 -26.48 7.26
N VAL A 1111 54.18 -25.39 6.58
CA VAL A 1111 53.30 -24.56 5.74
C VAL A 1111 53.11 -25.25 4.39
N VAL A 1112 51.85 -25.51 4.00
CA VAL A 1112 51.48 -26.01 2.67
C VAL A 1112 51.01 -24.85 1.80
N GLY A 1113 51.56 -24.72 0.60
CA GLY A 1113 51.41 -23.58 -0.31
C GLY A 1113 50.04 -23.44 -1.01
N LYS A 1114 49.73 -22.21 -1.42
CA LYS A 1114 48.53 -21.79 -2.18
C LYS A 1114 48.45 -22.50 -3.55
N THR A 1115 47.30 -23.11 -3.87
CA THR A 1115 46.96 -23.62 -5.21
C THR A 1115 46.23 -22.52 -6.01
N PRO A 1116 46.62 -22.19 -7.26
CA PRO A 1116 45.96 -21.13 -8.04
C PRO A 1116 44.61 -21.59 -8.62
N GLY A 1117 43.54 -20.78 -8.49
CA GLY A 1117 42.27 -20.97 -9.21
C GLY A 1117 41.00 -21.16 -8.37
N LEU A 1118 41.12 -21.27 -7.04
CA LEU A 1118 39.98 -21.28 -6.11
C LEU A 1118 39.90 -19.92 -5.40
N GLY A 1119 38.69 -19.38 -5.23
CA GLY A 1119 38.44 -18.10 -4.55
C GLY A 1119 38.97 -18.06 -3.11
N LYS A 1120 38.89 -16.88 -2.46
CA LYS A 1120 39.33 -16.70 -1.06
C LYS A 1120 38.51 -17.64 -0.16
N PHE A 1121 39.17 -18.64 0.44
CA PHE A 1121 38.59 -19.59 1.38
C PHE A 1121 38.01 -18.85 2.59
N ARG A 1122 36.72 -19.05 2.86
CA ARG A 1122 36.01 -18.35 3.94
C ARG A 1122 36.56 -18.69 5.31
N THR A 1123 36.56 -17.72 6.21
CA THR A 1123 37.08 -17.90 7.57
C THR A 1123 36.12 -18.72 8.45
N ALA A 1124 36.61 -19.28 9.55
CA ALA A 1124 35.73 -19.95 10.52
C ALA A 1124 34.67 -19.00 11.10
N ALA A 1125 34.97 -17.71 11.17
CA ALA A 1125 34.05 -16.67 11.62
C ALA A 1125 32.87 -16.50 10.65
N ASP A 1126 33.17 -16.43 9.34
CA ASP A 1126 32.16 -16.30 8.29
C ASP A 1126 31.20 -17.51 8.30
N VAL A 1127 31.76 -18.71 8.45
CA VAL A 1127 31.00 -19.97 8.52
C VAL A 1127 30.13 -20.04 9.77
N LEU A 1128 30.70 -19.72 10.93
CA LEU A 1128 29.97 -19.67 12.19
C LEU A 1128 28.79 -18.70 12.11
N ASN A 1129 29.02 -17.52 11.54
CA ASN A 1129 27.99 -16.51 11.39
C ASN A 1129 26.92 -16.95 10.38
N ARG A 1130 27.29 -17.60 9.29
CA ARG A 1130 26.32 -18.12 8.32
C ARG A 1130 25.42 -19.18 8.95
N LEU A 1131 26.00 -20.16 9.64
CA LEU A 1131 25.23 -21.22 10.32
C LEU A 1131 24.34 -20.70 11.45
N ARG A 1132 24.63 -19.52 12.01
CA ARG A 1132 23.81 -18.89 13.05
C ARG A 1132 22.68 -18.04 12.51
N TRP A 1133 22.95 -17.29 11.46
CA TRP A 1133 22.10 -16.17 11.06
C TRP A 1133 21.42 -16.37 9.69
N ASP A 1134 21.82 -17.39 8.92
CA ASP A 1134 21.11 -17.76 7.70
C ASP A 1134 19.89 -18.62 8.04
N PRO A 1135 18.66 -18.18 7.70
CA PRO A 1135 17.44 -18.94 7.97
C PRO A 1135 17.40 -20.31 7.27
N ASN A 1136 18.19 -20.52 6.21
CA ASN A 1136 18.27 -21.81 5.51
C ASN A 1136 19.04 -22.89 6.30
N PHE A 1137 19.71 -22.52 7.40
CA PHE A 1137 20.48 -23.42 8.25
C PHE A 1137 19.89 -23.41 9.67
N ASP A 1138 19.80 -24.58 10.32
CA ASP A 1138 19.52 -24.68 11.74
C ASP A 1138 20.84 -24.84 12.51
N SER A 1139 21.17 -23.87 13.36
CA SER A 1139 22.38 -23.92 14.19
C SER A 1139 22.46 -25.14 15.13
N GLY A 1140 21.34 -25.79 15.45
CA GLY A 1140 21.28 -27.03 16.22
C GLY A 1140 21.77 -28.26 15.45
N ASP A 1141 21.77 -28.19 14.12
CA ASP A 1141 22.18 -29.27 13.22
C ASP A 1141 23.68 -29.28 12.92
N TYR A 1142 24.44 -28.31 13.44
CA TYR A 1142 25.85 -28.17 13.14
C TYR A 1142 26.71 -28.23 14.40
N ILE A 1143 27.86 -28.87 14.26
CA ILE A 1143 28.86 -29.06 15.31
C ILE A 1143 30.15 -28.38 14.89
N ILE A 1144 30.74 -27.63 15.82
CA ILE A 1144 32.03 -26.96 15.70
C ILE A 1144 33.08 -27.86 16.34
N GLY A 1145 34.04 -28.33 15.56
CA GLY A 1145 35.28 -28.92 16.06
C GLY A 1145 36.30 -27.83 16.33
N TYR A 1146 36.85 -27.77 17.53
CA TYR A 1146 37.85 -26.77 17.94
C TYR A 1146 38.97 -27.39 18.77
N GLU A 1147 40.11 -26.73 18.81
CA GLU A 1147 41.27 -27.15 19.62
C GLU A 1147 41.28 -26.45 20.99
N ASP A 1148 41.02 -27.22 22.04
CA ASP A 1148 41.04 -26.76 23.43
C ASP A 1148 42.48 -26.70 23.98
N ARG A 1149 42.76 -25.72 24.85
CA ARG A 1149 44.11 -25.47 25.41
C ARG A 1149 44.64 -26.65 26.25
N PHE A 1150 43.75 -27.43 26.88
CA PHE A 1150 44.13 -28.50 27.81
C PHE A 1150 43.65 -29.88 27.37
N LEU A 1151 42.55 -29.94 26.61
CA LEU A 1151 41.83 -31.18 26.34
C LEU A 1151 41.90 -31.64 24.86
N GLY A 1152 42.64 -30.94 24.01
CA GLY A 1152 42.79 -31.27 22.59
C GLY A 1152 41.52 -30.97 21.76
N ALA A 1153 41.32 -31.70 20.66
CA ALA A 1153 40.15 -31.50 19.80
C ALA A 1153 38.84 -31.81 20.54
N ARG A 1154 37.97 -30.80 20.63
CA ARG A 1154 36.66 -30.85 21.28
C ARG A 1154 35.58 -30.46 20.27
N GLU A 1155 34.38 -30.95 20.50
CA GLU A 1155 33.21 -30.64 19.67
C GLU A 1155 32.14 -29.96 20.50
N ARG A 1156 31.47 -28.97 19.93
CA ARG A 1156 30.32 -28.29 20.55
C ARG A 1156 29.31 -27.89 19.49
N VAL A 1157 28.02 -27.96 19.82
CA VAL A 1157 26.93 -27.52 18.93
C VAL A 1157 27.07 -26.01 18.64
N VAL A 1158 26.83 -25.59 17.40
CA VAL A 1158 26.97 -24.18 16.97
C VAL A 1158 26.10 -23.25 17.82
N GLU A 1159 24.88 -23.65 18.15
CA GLU A 1159 23.97 -22.93 19.04
C GLU A 1159 24.61 -22.58 20.40
N HIS A 1160 25.38 -23.51 20.97
CA HIS A 1160 26.00 -23.37 22.29
C HIS A 1160 27.37 -22.66 22.26
N TRP A 1161 27.79 -22.17 21.09
CA TRP A 1161 29.08 -21.49 20.95
C TRP A 1161 29.06 -20.07 21.54
N LYS A 1162 29.72 -19.86 22.69
CA LYS A 1162 29.82 -18.52 23.30
C LYS A 1162 31.01 -17.75 22.74
N THR A 1163 30.84 -16.46 22.46
CA THR A 1163 31.88 -15.59 21.86
C THR A 1163 32.56 -14.66 22.88
N GLU A 1164 32.48 -14.91 24.20
CA GLU A 1164 32.85 -13.92 25.24
C GLU A 1164 34.16 -14.14 26.04
N GLN A 1165 34.61 -13.02 26.63
CA GLN A 1165 35.88 -12.65 27.29
C GLN A 1165 35.87 -12.79 28.83
N THR A 1166 35.88 -14.00 29.37
CA THR A 1166 36.51 -14.25 30.68
C THR A 1166 37.78 -15.05 30.43
N ASP A 1167 38.89 -14.72 31.10
CA ASP A 1167 40.21 -15.32 30.87
C ASP A 1167 40.26 -16.85 31.03
N GLU A 1168 39.19 -17.45 31.56
CA GLU A 1168 39.10 -18.88 31.88
C GLU A 1168 38.42 -19.74 30.80
N GLU A 1169 37.65 -19.18 29.84
CA GLU A 1169 36.87 -20.00 28.85
C GLU A 1169 36.93 -19.52 27.38
N PHE A 1170 37.74 -18.52 27.04
CA PHE A 1170 37.83 -18.03 25.65
C PHE A 1170 38.57 -19.01 24.71
N ILE A 1171 37.87 -19.47 23.66
CA ILE A 1171 38.47 -20.23 22.55
C ILE A 1171 38.58 -19.30 21.33
N PRO A 1172 39.79 -18.87 20.95
CA PRO A 1172 39.99 -18.03 19.77
C PRO A 1172 39.44 -18.71 18.51
N GLN A 1173 38.85 -17.93 17.60
CA GLN A 1173 38.28 -18.45 16.36
C GLN A 1173 39.34 -19.11 15.46
N HIS A 1174 40.62 -18.73 15.60
CA HIS A 1174 41.71 -19.43 14.91
C HIS A 1174 41.91 -20.89 15.37
N ARG A 1175 41.28 -21.33 16.46
CA ARG A 1175 41.31 -22.72 16.94
C ARG A 1175 40.18 -23.59 16.43
N ILE A 1176 39.24 -23.03 15.66
CA ILE A 1176 38.17 -23.80 15.03
C ILE A 1176 38.75 -24.60 13.85
N LEU A 1177 38.65 -25.92 13.93
CA LEU A 1177 39.19 -26.88 12.98
C LEU A 1177 38.21 -27.17 11.84
N TYR A 1178 36.93 -27.43 12.16
CA TYR A 1178 35.90 -27.80 11.18
C TYR A 1178 34.48 -27.50 11.67
N PHE A 1179 33.54 -27.47 10.72
CA PHE A 1179 32.10 -27.54 10.96
C PHE A 1179 31.55 -28.80 10.29
N LYS A 1180 30.76 -29.59 11.02
CA LYS A 1180 30.10 -30.79 10.50
C LYS A 1180 28.60 -30.75 10.73
N ARG A 1181 27.84 -31.36 9.82
CA ARG A 1181 26.40 -31.58 9.98
C ARG A 1181 26.14 -32.77 10.88
N ARG A 1182 25.18 -32.64 11.79
CA ARG A 1182 24.88 -33.59 12.86
C ARG A 1182 24.20 -34.86 12.36
N GLU A 1183 23.36 -34.74 11.33
CA GLU A 1183 22.58 -35.86 10.78
C GLU A 1183 23.45 -36.97 10.18
N ASP A 1184 24.47 -36.60 9.40
CA ASP A 1184 25.30 -37.52 8.63
C ASP A 1184 26.80 -37.44 8.99
N ASN A 1185 27.17 -36.63 9.98
CA ASN A 1185 28.56 -36.32 10.33
C ASN A 1185 29.39 -35.79 9.15
N ALA A 1186 28.76 -35.26 8.10
CA ALA A 1186 29.49 -34.72 6.96
C ALA A 1186 30.21 -33.42 7.36
N ILE A 1187 31.52 -33.39 7.13
CA ILE A 1187 32.33 -32.17 7.28
C ILE A 1187 31.97 -31.25 6.11
N LEU A 1188 31.41 -30.08 6.44
CA LEU A 1188 30.98 -29.08 5.47
C LEU A 1188 31.99 -27.94 5.34
N TRP A 1189 32.79 -27.71 6.37
CA TRP A 1189 33.90 -26.77 6.30
C TRP A 1189 35.06 -27.29 7.13
N GLU A 1190 36.27 -27.33 6.59
CA GLU A 1190 37.45 -27.76 7.33
C GLU A 1190 38.67 -26.95 6.93
N ARG A 1191 39.35 -26.40 7.94
CA ARG A 1191 40.48 -25.49 7.74
C ARG A 1191 41.69 -26.17 7.11
N ARG A 1192 42.00 -27.40 7.54
CA ARG A 1192 43.24 -28.10 7.13
C ARG A 1192 43.19 -28.54 5.66
N THR A 1193 42.03 -29.01 5.22
CA THR A 1193 41.78 -29.54 3.87
C THR A 1193 41.20 -28.48 2.92
N ARG A 1194 40.84 -27.29 3.45
CA ARG A 1194 40.17 -26.20 2.75
C ARG A 1194 38.86 -26.62 2.09
N ILE A 1195 38.14 -27.54 2.71
CA ILE A 1195 36.77 -27.90 2.32
C ILE A 1195 35.84 -26.78 2.77
N ASP A 1196 34.93 -26.34 1.89
CA ASP A 1196 33.88 -25.38 2.20
C ASP A 1196 32.70 -25.61 1.24
N GLU A 1197 31.81 -26.50 1.67
CA GLU A 1197 30.51 -26.81 1.07
C GLU A 1197 29.44 -25.78 1.48
N ILE A 1198 29.72 -24.94 2.49
CA ILE A 1198 28.75 -23.96 3.02
C ILE A 1198 28.66 -22.74 2.11
N PHE A 1199 29.81 -22.22 1.64
CA PHE A 1199 29.86 -21.13 0.66
C PHE A 1199 30.30 -21.59 -0.73
N GLY A 1200 30.66 -22.87 -0.89
CA GLY A 1200 31.21 -23.41 -2.14
C GLY A 1200 32.57 -22.82 -2.51
N SER A 1201 33.29 -22.22 -1.55
CA SER A 1201 34.58 -21.55 -1.78
C SER A 1201 35.80 -22.48 -1.63
N GLY A 1202 35.56 -23.73 -1.20
CA GLY A 1202 36.59 -24.70 -0.86
C GLY A 1202 36.92 -25.66 -1.98
N VAL A 1203 37.89 -26.54 -1.73
CA VAL A 1203 38.29 -27.61 -2.64
C VAL A 1203 37.14 -28.60 -2.72
N LYS A 1204 36.55 -28.77 -3.91
CA LYS A 1204 35.53 -29.80 -4.14
C LYS A 1204 36.16 -31.17 -3.93
N ILE A 1205 35.55 -31.96 -3.04
CA ILE A 1205 35.89 -33.38 -2.92
C ILE A 1205 35.07 -34.08 -4.01
N ASP A 1206 35.73 -34.72 -4.98
CA ASP A 1206 35.07 -35.73 -5.81
C ASP A 1206 34.61 -36.84 -4.85
N ARG A 1207 33.32 -36.85 -4.52
CA ARG A 1207 32.67 -37.89 -3.72
C ARG A 1207 32.14 -39.02 -4.59
#